data_AF-A0A9E6AFL2-F1
#
_entry.id   AF-A0A9E6AFL2-F1
#
_cell.length_a   1.000
_cell.length_b   1.000
_cell.length_c   1.000
_cell.angle_alpha   90.00
_cell.angle_beta   90.00
_cell.angle_gamma   90.00
#
_symmetry.space_group_name_H-M   'P 1'
#
loop_
_entity.id
_entity.type
_entity.pdbx_description
1 polymer ?
#
loop_
_entity_poly.entity_id
_entity_poly.type
_entity_poly.pdbx_seq_one_letter_code
_entity_poly.pdbx_strand_id
1 'polypeptide(L)'
;MAFLGANVERYFIQVLGAQEQFHLVRMEGKESISQLFQFNVELVCEDPELAIETLVGQAAVITIMDATVDGSELIRYMHGIVSQMEIGQLGISQTTYYLTVVPKIWPMSYRQNSRIFQNKSVQQIITTLLTEAGLQGDEFRFELQNTPPARDYCVQYQETDLQFISRLLEEEGEHYYFEHLQEKHVLVISDTSNSNPKIIPEDQLNYFYDRQGEVSEQHIYDFRYIESIKSGKVSIRDYEFKKPRMQLKEDNEAQYSTELEVYDYPGLFKDSASGKHYAARRLEALNRFRKRATAASDINTIVPGYSFILDGHERDELNSEYLITNISHQCSQTQVLEVGATDEGTKYSNQFSCIPFDIPFRPGRNTAKPKIRGTQTAIITGPAGEELYTDEFGRVKVQFHWDREGQSNEQSSCWIRVSQPSSGAGFGGFFLPRIGEEVIVDFLEGDPDKPMVIGRIYHGTNRPPYALPQEKTKSTIKSNSSKGGDGFNELRFEDKKGEEQLFMHGEKDKDLRVKNDTRTWVGHDRHQITVTDSSEEIQGDSHSHIIEDQVLEVQGNSDRTYESDLIQETQGSEHYTVADQHIMEVNGSTHLKVANSQKINIGTKLSVEVGDSIHHQAGTAIILDAGSNIRLKAGGSFITLGSSGVSVSGSSINVIGGTVNIISGTININQGGSAGSAASAAPTRPAMPNLPAIPDAPELAEEGFFSPQAQAMLTRKPIVKQCKRKSLK
;
A
#
# COMPACT_ATOMS: atom_id res chain seq x y z
N MET A 1 9.29 49.04 63.52
CA MET A 1 9.14 47.62 63.89
C MET A 1 7.67 47.37 64.21
N ALA A 2 6.90 46.94 63.23
CA ALA A 2 5.65 46.25 63.51
C ALA A 2 6.05 44.81 63.87
N PHE A 3 5.71 44.35 65.07
CA PHE A 3 5.87 42.95 65.41
C PHE A 3 4.86 42.16 64.60
N LEU A 4 5.32 41.19 63.81
CA LEU A 4 4.46 40.25 63.11
C LEU A 4 3.50 39.62 64.12
N GLY A 5 2.20 39.64 63.85
CA GLY A 5 1.23 39.00 64.73
C GLY A 5 1.48 37.50 64.79
N ALA A 6 2.06 37.00 65.90
CA ALA A 6 2.44 35.58 66.05
C ALA A 6 1.27 34.59 65.89
N ASN A 7 0.02 35.07 66.03
CA ASN A 7 -1.21 34.29 65.94
C ASN A 7 -2.02 34.56 64.67
N VAL A 8 -1.44 35.18 63.64
CA VAL A 8 -2.16 35.45 62.38
C VAL A 8 -1.94 34.30 61.40
N GLU A 9 -3.04 33.68 60.96
CA GLU A 9 -3.06 32.72 59.87
C GLU A 9 -2.69 33.41 58.55
N ARG A 10 -1.74 32.84 57.80
CA ARG A 10 -1.20 33.36 56.54
C ARG A 10 -1.21 32.35 55.40
N TYR A 11 -1.34 31.07 55.73
CA TYR A 11 -1.48 29.99 54.76
C TYR A 11 -2.86 29.39 54.88
N PHE A 12 -3.58 29.36 53.77
CA PHE A 12 -4.97 28.93 53.73
C PHE A 12 -5.15 27.83 52.71
N ILE A 13 -6.16 26.99 52.94
CA ILE A 13 -6.63 26.02 51.96
C ILE A 13 -8.15 26.06 51.88
N GLN A 14 -8.66 26.04 50.66
CA GLN A 14 -10.08 25.89 50.39
C GLN A 14 -10.28 24.70 49.46
N VAL A 15 -11.15 23.76 49.84
CA VAL A 15 -11.62 22.68 48.97
C VAL A 15 -13.03 23.04 48.51
N LEU A 16 -13.22 23.14 47.20
CA LEU A 16 -14.50 23.47 46.60
C LEU A 16 -15.50 22.35 46.91
N GLY A 17 -16.64 22.68 47.52
CA GLY A 17 -17.65 21.69 47.92
C GLY A 17 -17.57 21.23 49.38
N ALA A 18 -16.52 21.57 50.12
CA ALA A 18 -16.54 21.47 51.58
C ALA A 18 -17.37 22.62 52.18
N GLN A 19 -18.15 22.34 53.23
CA GLN A 19 -18.86 23.38 54.01
C GLN A 19 -18.05 23.80 55.25
N GLU A 20 -17.09 22.96 55.61
CA GLU A 20 -16.25 23.05 56.78
C GLU A 20 -15.05 23.96 56.51
N GLN A 21 -14.58 24.63 57.56
CA GLN A 21 -13.35 25.42 57.50
C GLN A 21 -12.14 24.51 57.75
N PHE A 22 -11.16 24.58 56.85
CA PHE A 22 -9.88 23.91 57.00
C PHE A 22 -8.80 24.90 57.41
N HIS A 23 -7.94 24.50 58.33
CA HIS A 23 -6.72 25.24 58.66
C HIS A 23 -5.49 24.48 58.18
N LEU A 24 -4.62 25.16 57.44
CA LEU A 24 -3.39 24.58 56.92
C LEU A 24 -2.33 24.53 58.01
N VAL A 25 -1.83 23.34 58.34
CA VAL A 25 -0.76 23.12 59.32
C VAL A 25 0.60 23.07 58.63
N ARG A 26 0.73 22.24 57.59
CA ARG A 26 1.96 22.09 56.79
C ARG A 26 1.65 21.79 55.34
N MET A 27 2.55 22.17 54.45
CA MET A 27 2.52 21.75 53.06
C MET A 27 3.91 21.44 52.53
N GLU A 28 4.02 20.34 51.80
CA GLU A 28 5.16 20.00 50.97
C GLU A 28 4.72 19.94 49.51
N GLY A 29 5.35 20.75 48.66
CA GLY A 29 4.96 20.91 47.26
C GLY A 29 6.08 20.62 46.30
N LYS A 30 5.78 20.06 45.13
CA LYS A 30 6.72 19.95 44.01
C LYS A 30 6.07 20.44 42.73
N GLU A 31 6.73 21.36 42.05
CA GLU A 31 6.34 21.85 40.72
C GLU A 31 7.54 21.76 39.77
N SER A 32 7.31 21.52 38.47
CA SER A 32 8.38 21.39 37.48
C SER A 32 7.86 21.58 36.07
N ILE A 33 8.66 22.20 35.19
CA ILE A 33 8.34 22.28 33.76
C ILE A 33 8.28 20.87 33.17
N SER A 34 7.24 20.60 32.41
CA SER A 34 6.95 19.32 31.76
C SER A 34 6.76 18.15 32.75
N GLN A 35 6.34 18.43 33.97
CA GLN A 35 5.91 17.45 34.96
C GLN A 35 4.65 17.92 35.68
N LEU A 36 3.85 16.98 36.18
CA LEU A 36 2.67 17.31 36.98
C LEU A 36 3.10 17.78 38.38
N PHE A 37 2.52 18.88 38.86
CA PHE A 37 2.73 19.30 40.23
C PHE A 37 2.03 18.36 41.22
N GLN A 38 2.51 18.34 42.46
CA GLN A 38 1.87 17.66 43.57
C GLN A 38 2.11 18.44 44.86
N PHE A 39 1.04 18.73 45.59
CA PHE A 39 1.09 19.35 46.91
C PHE A 39 0.49 18.39 47.95
N ASN A 40 1.30 17.99 48.93
CA ASN A 40 0.84 17.21 50.07
C ASN A 40 0.60 18.19 51.21
N VAL A 41 -0.63 18.21 51.73
CA VAL A 41 -1.06 19.20 52.73
C VAL A 41 -1.57 18.48 53.96
N GLU A 42 -1.06 18.88 55.11
CA GLU A 42 -1.58 18.53 56.43
C GLU A 42 -2.51 19.66 56.88
N LEU A 43 -3.77 19.32 57.16
CA LEU A 43 -4.79 20.26 57.62
C LEU A 43 -5.49 19.75 58.86
N VAL A 44 -6.16 20.67 59.57
CA VAL A 44 -7.05 20.35 60.69
C VAL A 44 -8.45 20.90 60.44
N CYS A 45 -9.45 20.16 60.92
CA CYS A 45 -10.86 20.51 60.84
C CYS A 45 -11.55 20.18 62.17
N GLU A 46 -12.54 20.97 62.59
CA GLU A 46 -13.32 20.69 63.80
C GLU A 46 -14.26 19.48 63.64
N ASP A 47 -14.72 19.20 62.41
CA ASP A 47 -15.61 18.06 62.14
C ASP A 47 -14.81 16.76 62.04
N PRO A 48 -14.97 15.79 62.96
CA PRO A 48 -14.32 14.50 62.89
C PRO A 48 -14.98 13.50 61.92
N GLU A 49 -16.22 13.77 61.48
CA GLU A 49 -17.01 12.86 60.63
C GLU A 49 -17.08 13.33 59.17
N LEU A 50 -16.08 14.09 58.73
CA LEU A 50 -15.98 14.60 57.36
C LEU A 50 -16.11 13.49 56.30
N ALA A 51 -17.07 13.65 55.38
CA ALA A 51 -17.31 12.72 54.28
C ALA A 51 -16.26 12.88 53.16
N ILE A 52 -15.03 12.42 53.41
CA ILE A 52 -13.87 12.62 52.54
C ILE A 52 -14.07 12.14 51.09
N GLU A 53 -14.92 11.13 50.86
CA GLU A 53 -15.24 10.61 49.53
C GLU A 53 -15.93 11.63 48.63
N THR A 54 -16.60 12.64 49.21
CA THR A 54 -17.25 13.72 48.47
C THR A 54 -16.27 14.81 48.04
N LEU A 55 -15.11 14.90 48.71
CA LEU A 55 -14.07 15.89 48.49
C LEU A 55 -13.00 15.41 47.50
N VAL A 56 -12.79 14.10 47.39
CA VAL A 56 -11.90 13.54 46.36
C VAL A 56 -12.44 13.88 44.97
N GLY A 57 -11.56 14.43 44.12
CA GLY A 57 -11.87 14.91 42.78
C GLY A 57 -12.35 16.37 42.72
N GLN A 58 -12.65 17.01 43.86
CA GLN A 58 -13.01 18.42 43.89
C GLN A 58 -11.80 19.33 43.69
N ALA A 59 -12.05 20.56 43.24
CA ALA A 59 -11.02 21.58 43.13
C ALA A 59 -10.53 22.01 44.53
N ALA A 60 -9.25 22.34 44.65
CA ALA A 60 -8.68 22.88 45.87
C ALA A 60 -7.68 23.99 45.53
N VAL A 61 -7.66 25.05 46.33
CA VAL A 61 -6.73 26.16 46.22
C VAL A 61 -5.99 26.35 47.54
N ILE A 62 -4.66 26.33 47.46
CA ILE A 62 -3.79 26.72 48.56
C ILE A 62 -3.36 28.16 48.32
N THR A 63 -3.44 28.99 49.35
CA THR A 63 -3.05 30.41 49.30
C THR A 63 -1.89 30.62 50.26
N ILE A 64 -0.73 30.99 49.72
CA ILE A 64 0.48 31.29 50.50
C ILE A 64 0.73 32.80 50.44
N MET A 65 0.54 33.49 51.56
CA MET A 65 0.90 34.89 51.71
C MET A 65 2.37 35.04 52.13
N ASP A 66 2.98 36.18 51.84
CA ASP A 66 4.28 36.54 52.39
C ASP A 66 4.24 36.53 53.93
N ALA A 67 5.19 35.84 54.56
CA ALA A 67 5.31 35.71 56.01
C ALA A 67 6.21 36.78 56.66
N THR A 68 6.91 37.58 55.87
CA THR A 68 7.90 38.58 56.35
C THR A 68 7.27 39.94 56.67
N VAL A 69 6.17 40.31 56.00
CA VAL A 69 5.47 41.60 56.17
C VAL A 69 3.97 41.39 56.45
N ASP A 70 3.41 42.06 57.47
CA ASP A 70 1.95 42.08 57.72
C ASP A 70 1.22 42.90 56.64
N GLY A 71 0.11 42.37 56.10
CA GLY A 71 -0.72 43.07 55.10
C GLY A 71 -0.15 43.08 53.67
N SER A 72 0.83 42.20 53.39
CA SER A 72 1.43 42.06 52.06
C SER A 72 0.41 41.58 51.02
N GLU A 73 0.45 42.18 49.82
CA GLU A 73 -0.32 41.74 48.64
C GLU A 73 0.41 40.64 47.84
N LEU A 74 1.59 40.20 48.30
CA LEU A 74 2.34 39.09 47.69
C LEU A 74 1.68 37.75 48.01
N ILE A 75 0.71 37.38 47.18
CA ILE A 75 -0.07 36.15 47.31
C ILE A 75 0.30 35.17 46.21
N ARG A 76 0.56 33.92 46.60
CA ARG A 76 0.72 32.80 45.69
C ARG A 76 -0.48 31.87 45.81
N TYR A 77 -1.16 31.64 44.69
CA TYR A 77 -2.17 30.60 44.56
C TYR A 77 -1.56 29.30 44.04
N MET A 78 -2.00 28.16 44.57
CA MET A 78 -1.69 26.83 44.07
C MET A 78 -3.01 26.05 43.92
N HIS A 79 -3.63 26.22 42.75
CA HIS A 79 -4.91 25.61 42.41
C HIS A 79 -4.74 24.23 41.75
N GLY A 80 -5.52 23.23 42.17
CA GLY A 80 -5.54 21.87 41.61
C GLY A 80 -6.84 21.13 41.92
N ILE A 81 -6.80 19.81 41.85
CA ILE A 81 -7.87 18.90 42.31
C ILE A 81 -7.34 17.96 43.39
N VAL A 82 -8.21 17.52 44.29
CA VAL A 82 -7.87 16.55 45.35
C VAL A 82 -7.78 15.15 44.74
N SER A 83 -6.58 14.55 44.68
CA SER A 83 -6.41 13.16 44.20
C SER A 83 -6.61 12.12 45.30
N GLN A 84 -6.31 12.50 46.54
CA GLN A 84 -6.35 11.61 47.70
C GLN A 84 -6.60 12.43 48.96
N MET A 85 -7.33 11.83 49.90
CA MET A 85 -7.52 12.35 51.25
C MET A 85 -7.40 11.21 52.27
N GLU A 86 -6.77 11.47 53.41
CA GLU A 86 -6.52 10.51 54.48
C GLU A 86 -6.95 11.11 55.82
N ILE A 87 -7.58 10.29 56.66
CA ILE A 87 -7.98 10.66 58.03
C ILE A 87 -6.80 10.34 58.96
N GLY A 88 -6.29 11.37 59.61
CA GLY A 88 -5.18 11.29 60.56
C GLY A 88 -5.65 11.06 62.00
N GLN A 89 -4.96 11.70 62.94
CA GLN A 89 -5.24 11.56 64.37
C GLN A 89 -6.46 12.39 64.78
N LEU A 90 -7.26 11.83 65.68
CA LEU A 90 -8.33 12.54 66.37
C LEU A 90 -7.73 13.33 67.55
N GLY A 91 -7.72 14.65 67.45
CA GLY A 91 -7.27 15.55 68.51
C GLY A 91 -8.38 15.85 69.53
N ILE A 92 -8.12 16.81 70.42
CA ILE A 92 -9.06 17.20 71.49
C ILE A 92 -10.23 18.06 70.96
N SER A 93 -9.93 19.00 70.05
CA SER A 93 -10.91 19.91 69.43
C SER A 93 -10.98 19.79 67.90
N GLN A 94 -9.96 19.21 67.27
CA GLN A 94 -9.84 19.12 65.82
C GLN A 94 -9.29 17.75 65.40
N THR A 95 -9.63 17.34 64.19
CA THR A 95 -9.13 16.12 63.53
C THR A 95 -8.13 16.50 62.45
N THR A 96 -7.01 15.79 62.39
CA THR A 96 -6.01 15.96 61.33
C THR A 96 -6.46 15.22 60.07
N TYR A 97 -6.36 15.85 58.91
CA TYR A 97 -6.48 15.19 57.61
C TYR A 97 -5.25 15.50 56.75
N TYR A 98 -4.92 14.57 55.87
CA TYR A 98 -3.91 14.77 54.84
C TYR A 98 -4.58 14.76 53.48
N LEU A 99 -4.24 15.71 52.62
CA LEU A 99 -4.69 15.70 51.23
C LEU A 99 -3.54 15.84 50.24
N THR A 100 -3.79 15.35 49.03
CA THR A 100 -2.89 15.51 47.90
C THR A 100 -3.59 16.30 46.80
N VAL A 101 -3.04 17.45 46.42
CA VAL A 101 -3.54 18.31 45.34
C VAL A 101 -2.66 18.12 44.10
N VAL A 102 -3.29 17.84 42.96
CA VAL A 102 -2.64 17.56 41.66
C VAL A 102 -3.30 18.37 40.53
N PRO A 103 -2.69 18.51 39.34
CA PRO A 103 -3.36 19.19 38.22
C PRO A 103 -4.55 18.40 37.69
N LYS A 104 -5.50 19.10 37.06
CA LYS A 104 -6.72 18.50 36.50
C LYS A 104 -6.46 17.50 35.38
N ILE A 105 -5.29 17.56 34.73
CA ILE A 105 -4.84 16.58 33.74
C ILE A 105 -4.40 15.24 34.39
N TRP A 106 -4.11 15.20 35.68
CA TRP A 106 -3.57 14.02 36.37
C TRP A 106 -4.41 12.74 36.24
N PRO A 107 -5.76 12.76 36.28
CA PRO A 107 -6.58 11.55 36.09
C PRO A 107 -6.36 10.84 34.75
N MET A 108 -5.83 11.54 33.74
CA MET A 108 -5.44 10.93 32.46
C MET A 108 -4.29 9.92 32.59
N SER A 109 -3.65 9.84 33.76
CA SER A 109 -2.71 8.77 34.11
C SER A 109 -3.37 7.40 34.32
N TYR A 110 -4.70 7.34 34.50
CA TYR A 110 -5.45 6.08 34.69
C TYR A 110 -6.22 5.65 33.44
N ARG A 111 -6.45 6.56 32.48
CA ARG A 111 -7.17 6.25 31.23
C ARG A 111 -6.17 5.74 30.18
N GLN A 112 -6.30 4.48 29.79
CA GLN A 112 -5.48 3.82 28.77
C GLN A 112 -6.33 3.47 27.53
N ASN A 113 -5.79 3.70 26.33
CA ASN A 113 -6.54 3.48 25.09
C ASN A 113 -5.65 2.95 23.94
N SER A 114 -6.30 2.43 22.91
CA SER A 114 -5.72 2.14 21.61
C SER A 114 -6.60 2.74 20.51
N ARG A 115 -6.12 3.78 19.83
CA ARG A 115 -6.88 4.52 18.80
C ARG A 115 -5.99 5.23 17.79
N ILE A 116 -6.59 5.61 16.68
CA ILE A 116 -5.89 6.15 15.51
C ILE A 116 -6.31 7.59 15.25
N PHE A 117 -5.33 8.48 15.11
CA PHE A 117 -5.52 9.85 14.64
C PHE A 117 -4.94 9.99 13.23
N GLN A 118 -5.74 10.51 12.30
CA GLN A 118 -5.33 10.70 10.90
C GLN A 118 -5.47 12.15 10.49
N ASN A 119 -4.47 12.65 9.75
CA ASN A 119 -4.42 14.01 9.21
C ASN A 119 -4.66 15.08 10.28
N LYS A 120 -4.10 14.88 11.48
CA LYS A 120 -4.21 15.81 12.60
C LYS A 120 -2.83 16.26 13.07
N SER A 121 -2.70 17.53 13.45
CA SER A 121 -1.49 18.00 14.13
C SER A 121 -1.45 17.48 15.58
N VAL A 122 -0.26 17.51 16.19
CA VAL A 122 -0.10 17.14 17.61
C VAL A 122 -1.03 17.97 18.51
N GLN A 123 -1.18 19.27 18.23
CA GLN A 123 -2.04 20.17 19.00
C GLN A 123 -3.52 19.78 18.87
N GLN A 124 -3.98 19.39 17.68
CA GLN A 124 -5.35 18.91 17.48
C GLN A 124 -5.61 17.60 18.23
N ILE A 125 -4.62 16.70 18.27
CA ILE A 125 -4.69 15.45 19.03
C ILE A 125 -4.77 15.74 20.53
N ILE A 126 -3.87 16.56 21.06
CA ILE A 126 -3.84 16.95 22.47
C ILE A 126 -5.14 17.68 22.86
N THR A 127 -5.61 18.62 22.04
CA THR A 127 -6.89 19.32 22.28
C THR A 127 -8.05 18.34 22.41
N THR A 128 -8.10 17.32 21.53
CA THR A 128 -9.13 16.28 21.58
C THR A 128 -9.07 15.53 22.92
N LEU A 129 -7.86 15.08 23.32
CA LEU A 129 -7.63 14.35 24.56
C LEU A 129 -8.01 15.17 25.82
N LEU A 130 -7.61 16.45 25.87
CA LEU A 130 -7.88 17.34 27.01
C LEU A 130 -9.38 17.64 27.11
N THR A 131 -10.06 17.88 25.98
CA THR A 131 -11.51 18.11 25.95
C THR A 131 -12.28 16.88 26.41
N GLU A 132 -11.89 15.68 25.94
CA GLU A 132 -12.46 14.41 26.39
C GLU A 132 -12.18 14.10 27.86
N ALA A 133 -11.16 14.72 28.46
CA ALA A 133 -10.85 14.62 29.89
C ALA A 133 -11.60 15.66 30.74
N GLY A 134 -12.41 16.52 30.12
CA GLY A 134 -13.23 17.53 30.81
C GLY A 134 -12.52 18.85 31.10
N LEU A 135 -11.34 19.09 30.52
CA LEU A 135 -10.72 20.41 30.56
C LEU A 135 -11.46 21.35 29.59
N GLN A 136 -11.83 22.52 30.09
CA GLN A 136 -12.48 23.59 29.35
C GLN A 136 -11.45 24.43 28.58
N GLY A 137 -11.91 25.15 27.54
CA GLY A 137 -11.02 25.85 26.60
C GLY A 137 -10.16 26.97 27.19
N ASP A 138 -10.44 27.41 28.41
CA ASP A 138 -9.67 28.43 29.14
C ASP A 138 -8.81 27.84 30.28
N GLU A 139 -8.75 26.51 30.41
CA GLU A 139 -7.91 25.75 31.35
C GLU A 139 -6.63 25.20 30.68
N PHE A 140 -6.48 25.36 29.37
CA PHE A 140 -5.21 25.11 28.65
C PHE A 140 -5.05 26.05 27.47
N ARG A 141 -3.81 26.32 27.06
CA ARG A 141 -3.52 27.12 25.85
C ARG A 141 -2.20 26.72 25.21
N PHE A 142 -2.08 27.05 23.93
CA PHE A 142 -0.87 26.84 23.12
C PHE A 142 -0.21 28.18 22.81
N GLU A 143 1.05 28.33 23.19
CA GLU A 143 1.92 29.48 22.91
C GLU A 143 3.06 29.02 21.99
N LEU A 144 2.72 28.73 20.74
CA LEU A 144 3.65 28.13 19.78
C LEU A 144 4.12 29.17 18.75
N GLN A 145 5.43 29.27 18.54
CA GLN A 145 6.03 30.05 17.45
C GLN A 145 6.05 29.29 16.13
N ASN A 146 6.10 27.96 16.19
CA ASN A 146 6.08 27.07 15.03
C ASN A 146 4.83 26.18 15.09
N THR A 147 4.25 25.90 13.93
CA THR A 147 3.14 24.93 13.83
C THR A 147 3.64 23.71 13.06
N PRO A 148 3.86 22.56 13.73
CA PRO A 148 4.24 21.32 13.06
C PRO A 148 3.18 20.90 12.02
N PRO A 149 3.59 20.24 10.92
CA PRO A 149 2.64 19.74 9.94
C PRO A 149 1.72 18.66 10.55
N ALA A 150 0.54 18.50 9.97
CA ALA A 150 -0.36 17.42 10.35
C ALA A 150 0.30 16.04 10.11
N ARG A 151 0.09 15.11 11.04
CA ARG A 151 0.56 13.73 10.90
C ARG A 151 -0.46 12.96 10.07
N ASP A 152 -0.01 12.35 8.98
CA ASP A 152 -0.85 11.47 8.15
C ASP A 152 -1.48 10.34 8.97
N TYR A 153 -0.72 9.81 9.93
CA TYR A 153 -1.10 8.68 10.77
C TYR A 153 -0.35 8.75 12.11
N CYS A 154 -1.08 8.72 13.22
CA CYS A 154 -0.53 8.70 14.57
C CYS A 154 -1.41 7.84 15.48
N VAL A 155 -0.81 6.88 16.17
CA VAL A 155 -1.51 5.87 16.95
C VAL A 155 -1.18 6.05 18.43
N GLN A 156 -2.21 6.13 19.26
CA GLN A 156 -2.12 5.85 20.68
C GLN A 156 -2.26 4.33 20.83
N TYR A 157 -1.28 3.63 21.38
CA TYR A 157 -1.33 2.16 21.47
C TYR A 157 -0.97 1.67 22.87
N GLN A 158 -1.95 1.14 23.60
CA GLN A 158 -1.77 0.57 24.94
C GLN A 158 -0.98 1.47 25.90
N GLU A 159 -1.17 2.78 25.78
CA GLU A 159 -0.53 3.79 26.64
C GLU A 159 -1.60 4.70 27.24
N THR A 160 -1.30 5.29 28.40
CA THR A 160 -2.24 6.21 29.03
C THR A 160 -2.33 7.50 28.23
N ASP A 161 -3.45 8.20 28.33
CA ASP A 161 -3.63 9.46 27.62
C ASP A 161 -2.55 10.48 28.03
N LEU A 162 -2.16 10.49 29.31
CA LEU A 162 -1.07 11.34 29.80
C LEU A 162 0.29 10.94 29.19
N GLN A 163 0.59 9.64 29.08
CA GLN A 163 1.81 9.17 28.41
C GLN A 163 1.81 9.57 26.94
N PHE A 164 0.68 9.42 26.26
CA PHE A 164 0.53 9.79 24.86
C PHE A 164 0.77 11.29 24.64
N ILE A 165 0.14 12.16 25.43
CA ILE A 165 0.38 13.61 25.40
C ILE A 165 1.86 13.89 25.67
N SER A 166 2.43 13.31 26.73
CA SER A 166 3.81 13.57 27.14
C SER A 166 4.80 13.21 26.04
N ARG A 167 4.72 12.03 25.43
CA ARG A 167 5.64 11.66 24.35
C ARG A 167 5.47 12.51 23.09
N LEU A 168 4.26 12.96 22.77
CA LEU A 168 4.03 13.82 21.61
C LEU A 168 4.66 15.19 21.82
N LEU A 169 4.48 15.78 23.01
CA LEU A 169 5.15 17.03 23.39
C LEU A 169 6.68 16.87 23.39
N GLU A 170 7.19 15.75 23.91
CA GLU A 170 8.62 15.41 23.87
C GLU A 170 9.17 15.23 22.44
N GLU A 171 8.38 14.68 21.52
CA GLU A 171 8.75 14.51 20.10
C GLU A 171 8.84 15.86 19.36
N GLU A 172 7.89 16.77 19.59
CA GLU A 172 7.88 18.11 18.98
C GLU A 172 8.82 19.10 19.72
N GLY A 173 9.32 18.73 20.90
CA GLY A 173 10.13 19.62 21.74
C GLY A 173 9.30 20.74 22.37
N GLU A 174 8.01 20.48 22.61
CA GLU A 174 7.07 21.37 23.29
C GLU A 174 7.10 21.07 24.79
N HIS A 175 7.28 22.09 25.61
CA HIS A 175 7.23 21.97 27.07
C HIS A 175 5.89 22.50 27.59
N TYR A 176 5.56 22.17 28.83
CA TYR A 176 4.39 22.74 29.48
C TYR A 176 4.68 23.17 30.90
N TYR A 177 3.94 24.14 31.40
CA TYR A 177 3.97 24.60 32.79
C TYR A 177 2.55 24.97 33.23
N PHE A 178 2.38 25.26 34.52
CA PHE A 178 1.09 25.59 35.09
C PHE A 178 1.07 27.04 35.58
N GLU A 179 0.10 27.80 35.10
CA GLU A 179 -0.25 29.10 35.66
C GLU A 179 -1.36 28.89 36.68
N HIS A 180 -1.13 29.32 37.92
CA HIS A 180 -2.10 29.18 39.01
C HIS A 180 -2.79 30.52 39.28
N LEU A 181 -4.11 30.51 39.20
CA LEU A 181 -5.00 31.59 39.58
C LEU A 181 -5.85 31.12 40.76
N GLN A 182 -6.58 32.03 41.39
CA GLN A 182 -7.43 31.70 42.54
C GLN A 182 -8.50 30.66 42.19
N GLU A 183 -9.17 30.83 41.05
CA GLU A 183 -10.34 30.03 40.65
C GLU A 183 -9.98 28.85 39.72
N LYS A 184 -8.76 28.80 39.17
CA LYS A 184 -8.32 27.78 38.21
C LYS A 184 -6.81 27.69 38.08
N HIS A 185 -6.32 26.61 37.48
CA HIS A 185 -4.98 26.58 36.89
C HIS A 185 -5.08 26.40 35.37
N VAL A 186 -4.10 26.92 34.63
CA VAL A 186 -4.01 26.81 33.18
C VAL A 186 -2.78 26.01 32.80
N LEU A 187 -2.97 24.95 32.01
CA LEU A 187 -1.88 24.22 31.37
C LEU A 187 -1.40 25.01 30.15
N VAL A 188 -0.19 25.57 30.23
CA VAL A 188 0.41 26.35 29.14
C VAL A 188 1.40 25.49 28.41
N ILE A 189 1.20 25.30 27.10
CA ILE A 189 2.08 24.49 26.24
C ILE A 189 2.84 25.43 25.30
N SER A 190 4.16 25.36 25.27
CA SER A 190 5.02 26.26 24.49
C SER A 190 6.16 25.51 23.77
N ASP A 191 6.54 25.98 22.59
CA ASP A 191 7.70 25.50 21.84
C ASP A 191 8.95 26.38 22.05
N THR A 192 8.87 27.39 22.92
CA THR A 192 9.98 28.32 23.19
C THR A 192 9.97 28.77 24.65
N SER A 193 11.10 28.66 25.33
CA SER A 193 11.23 29.16 26.70
C SER A 193 11.59 30.65 26.76
N ASN A 194 12.02 31.22 25.64
CA ASN A 194 12.58 32.58 25.59
C ASN A 194 11.49 33.66 25.60
N SER A 195 10.22 33.27 25.56
CA SER A 195 9.06 34.16 25.73
C SER A 195 8.26 33.82 26.99
N ASN A 196 8.80 32.97 27.86
CA ASN A 196 8.14 32.68 29.12
C ASN A 196 8.04 33.96 29.97
N PRO A 197 6.94 34.11 30.71
CA PRO A 197 6.70 35.32 31.50
C PRO A 197 7.69 35.47 32.65
N LYS A 198 7.90 36.70 33.08
CA LYS A 198 8.61 37.00 34.32
C LYS A 198 7.68 36.83 35.52
N ILE A 199 8.24 36.47 36.67
CA ILE A 199 7.48 36.46 37.93
C ILE A 199 6.92 37.87 38.23
N ILE A 200 5.78 37.91 38.92
CA ILE A 200 5.07 39.13 39.31
C ILE A 200 4.76 39.10 40.82
N PRO A 201 4.66 40.26 41.49
CA PRO A 201 4.79 41.63 40.96
C PRO A 201 6.23 42.13 40.79
N GLU A 202 7.22 41.46 41.40
CA GLU A 202 8.63 41.86 41.34
C GLU A 202 9.45 40.78 40.61
N ASP A 203 10.10 41.16 39.51
CA ASP A 203 10.89 40.26 38.66
C ASP A 203 12.38 40.22 39.03
N GLN A 204 12.84 41.17 39.85
CA GLN A 204 14.20 41.24 40.37
C GLN A 204 14.24 40.66 41.79
N LEU A 205 14.97 39.56 41.97
CA LEU A 205 15.08 38.87 43.26
C LEU A 205 16.47 39.09 43.86
N ASN A 206 16.49 39.63 45.08
CA ASN A 206 17.71 39.91 45.82
C ASN A 206 18.35 38.62 46.34
N TYR A 207 19.67 38.53 46.22
CA TYR A 207 20.51 37.51 46.82
C TYR A 207 21.24 38.06 48.05
N PHE A 208 21.14 37.36 49.17
CA PHE A 208 21.84 37.70 50.40
C PHE A 208 22.26 36.44 51.16
N TYR A 209 23.56 36.23 51.37
CA TYR A 209 24.14 34.97 51.86
C TYR A 209 23.89 34.68 53.37
N ASP A 210 23.09 35.47 54.09
CA ASP A 210 22.88 35.26 55.53
C ASP A 210 21.46 34.83 55.86
N ARG A 211 21.32 33.64 56.46
CA ARG A 211 20.06 33.14 57.04
C ARG A 211 19.70 33.79 58.38
N GLN A 212 20.61 34.53 59.00
CA GLN A 212 20.52 35.03 60.39
C GLN A 212 20.49 36.57 60.51
N GLY A 213 20.39 37.30 59.39
CA GLY A 213 20.20 38.75 59.40
C GLY A 213 18.73 39.15 59.57
N GLU A 214 18.47 40.29 60.23
CA GLU A 214 17.16 40.99 60.26
C GLU A 214 16.78 41.55 58.87
N VAL A 215 16.80 40.73 57.82
CA VAL A 215 16.29 41.16 56.51
C VAL A 215 14.76 41.09 56.58
N SER A 216 14.11 42.24 56.40
CA SER A 216 12.65 42.38 56.48
C SER A 216 11.91 41.95 55.22
N GLU A 217 12.62 41.46 54.21
CA GLU A 217 12.12 41.16 52.87
C GLU A 217 12.54 39.75 52.42
N GLN A 218 11.72 39.12 51.58
CA GLN A 218 12.02 37.81 51.01
C GLN A 218 13.24 37.87 50.09
N HIS A 219 14.12 36.87 50.14
CA HIS A 219 15.36 36.85 49.38
C HIS A 219 15.84 35.43 49.08
N ILE A 220 16.76 35.32 48.14
CA ILE A 220 17.52 34.11 47.85
C ILE A 220 18.75 34.09 48.76
N TYR A 221 18.96 33.01 49.52
CA TYR A 221 20.06 32.90 50.47
C TYR A 221 21.04 31.74 50.20
N ASP A 222 20.74 30.88 49.24
CA ASP A 222 21.69 29.92 48.65
C ASP A 222 21.58 30.00 47.13
N PHE A 223 22.70 30.08 46.42
CA PHE A 223 22.73 30.05 44.96
C PHE A 223 23.98 29.31 44.47
N ARG A 224 23.78 28.14 43.85
CA ARG A 224 24.85 27.24 43.42
C ARG A 224 24.76 26.98 41.92
N TYR A 225 25.69 27.56 41.17
CA TYR A 225 25.77 27.43 39.71
C TYR A 225 26.62 26.21 39.31
N ILE A 226 26.16 25.46 38.31
CA ILE A 226 26.77 24.22 37.82
C ILE A 226 26.80 24.23 36.29
N GLU A 227 27.95 23.85 35.72
CA GLU A 227 28.10 23.52 34.30
C GLU A 227 28.56 22.06 34.15
N SER A 228 28.00 21.32 33.18
CA SER A 228 28.23 19.89 33.01
C SER A 228 28.50 19.51 31.56
N ILE A 229 29.21 18.41 31.35
CA ILE A 229 29.46 17.86 30.01
C ILE A 229 28.15 17.27 29.45
N LYS A 230 27.83 17.60 28.20
CA LYS A 230 26.68 17.09 27.43
C LYS A 230 27.13 16.78 26.00
N SER A 231 26.36 15.97 25.26
CA SER A 231 26.61 15.69 23.85
C SER A 231 26.50 16.96 23.00
N GLY A 232 27.50 17.18 22.13
CA GLY A 232 27.60 18.36 21.28
C GLY A 232 27.04 18.15 19.88
N LYS A 233 26.72 16.91 19.49
CA LYS A 233 26.17 16.62 18.17
C LYS A 233 25.00 15.65 18.24
N VAL A 234 23.97 15.91 17.44
CA VAL A 234 22.90 14.96 17.15
C VAL A 234 22.84 14.71 15.64
N SER A 235 22.82 13.45 15.23
CA SER A 235 22.63 13.03 13.85
C SER A 235 21.46 12.06 13.74
N ILE A 236 20.51 12.32 12.84
CA ILE A 236 19.33 11.48 12.63
C ILE A 236 19.19 11.04 11.18
N ARG A 237 18.64 9.84 10.97
CA ARG A 237 18.32 9.30 9.63
C ARG A 237 16.93 8.69 9.56
N ASP A 238 16.32 8.72 8.37
CA ASP A 238 15.08 7.97 8.09
C ASP A 238 15.06 7.49 6.63
N TYR A 239 13.97 6.84 6.21
CA TYR A 239 13.77 6.35 4.85
C TYR A 239 12.35 6.65 4.34
N GLU A 240 12.27 7.29 3.17
CA GLU A 240 11.00 7.56 2.47
C GLU A 240 10.93 6.74 1.19
N PHE A 241 10.01 5.77 1.16
CA PHE A 241 9.88 4.84 0.04
C PHE A 241 9.43 5.52 -1.26
N LYS A 242 8.72 6.65 -1.18
CA LYS A 242 8.34 7.44 -2.36
C LYS A 242 9.53 8.16 -2.99
N LYS A 243 10.62 8.36 -2.24
CA LYS A 243 11.85 9.04 -2.69
C LYS A 243 13.08 8.23 -2.26
N PRO A 244 13.25 6.97 -2.73
CA PRO A 244 14.19 6.01 -2.14
C PRO A 244 15.68 6.38 -2.32
N ARG A 245 15.99 7.31 -3.24
CA ARG A 245 17.35 7.84 -3.46
C ARG A 245 17.65 9.11 -2.64
N MET A 246 16.64 9.71 -2.02
CA MET A 246 16.81 10.88 -1.17
C MET A 246 17.56 10.45 0.10
N GLN A 247 18.69 11.09 0.37
CA GLN A 247 19.42 10.87 1.62
C GLN A 247 18.75 11.68 2.73
N LEU A 248 17.86 11.03 3.48
CA LEU A 248 17.27 11.61 4.68
C LEU A 248 18.26 11.45 5.84
N LYS A 249 19.20 12.37 5.92
CA LYS A 249 20.16 12.52 7.01
C LYS A 249 20.26 14.00 7.36
N GLU A 250 20.03 14.32 8.62
CA GLU A 250 20.20 15.68 9.14
C GLU A 250 20.99 15.63 10.44
N ASP A 251 21.74 16.69 10.72
CA ASP A 251 22.51 16.84 11.94
C ASP A 251 22.47 18.27 12.48
N ASN A 252 22.80 18.42 13.76
CA ASN A 252 22.95 19.70 14.43
C ASN A 252 24.10 19.62 15.44
N GLU A 253 24.82 20.72 15.61
CA GLU A 253 26.02 20.83 16.44
C GLU A 253 25.90 22.01 17.40
N ALA A 254 26.32 21.78 18.66
CA ALA A 254 26.34 22.80 19.68
C ALA A 254 27.54 23.72 19.49
N GLN A 255 27.43 24.96 19.95
CA GLN A 255 28.50 25.96 19.83
C GLN A 255 29.73 25.66 20.72
N TYR A 256 29.63 24.74 21.68
CA TYR A 256 30.71 24.39 22.59
C TYR A 256 31.42 23.10 22.16
N SER A 257 32.73 23.01 22.37
CA SER A 257 33.55 21.92 21.85
C SER A 257 33.42 20.63 22.67
N THR A 258 32.85 19.59 22.05
CA THR A 258 32.89 18.21 22.54
C THR A 258 32.78 17.24 21.36
N GLU A 259 33.45 16.09 21.45
CA GLU A 259 33.40 15.05 20.41
C GLU A 259 32.22 14.07 20.60
N LEU A 260 31.37 14.27 21.61
CA LEU A 260 30.27 13.37 21.95
C LEU A 260 29.07 13.56 21.01
N GLU A 261 28.76 12.53 20.22
CA GLU A 261 27.63 12.46 19.29
C GLU A 261 26.53 11.51 19.77
N VAL A 262 25.26 11.89 19.55
CA VAL A 262 24.10 11.00 19.60
C VAL A 262 23.60 10.75 18.19
N TYR A 263 23.64 9.50 17.75
CA TYR A 263 23.11 9.06 16.46
C TYR A 263 21.82 8.24 16.65
N ASP A 264 20.79 8.48 15.84
CA ASP A 264 19.52 7.74 15.93
C ASP A 264 18.89 7.41 14.56
N TYR A 265 18.24 6.25 14.49
CA TYR A 265 17.42 5.78 13.37
C TYR A 265 16.30 4.89 13.93
N PRO A 266 15.02 5.11 13.55
CA PRO A 266 14.53 6.13 12.63
C PRO A 266 14.38 7.52 13.28
N GLY A 267 14.59 8.57 12.49
CA GLY A 267 14.51 9.97 12.92
C GLY A 267 13.09 10.56 12.95
N LEU A 268 12.10 9.87 12.36
CA LEU A 268 10.68 10.25 12.24
C LEU A 268 10.43 11.51 11.39
N PHE A 269 11.12 11.63 10.25
CA PHE A 269 10.95 12.75 9.31
C PHE A 269 10.88 12.30 7.85
N LYS A 270 10.20 13.09 7.00
CA LYS A 270 9.98 12.81 5.57
C LYS A 270 10.74 13.75 4.62
N ASP A 271 11.30 14.83 5.16
CA ASP A 271 12.00 15.87 4.40
C ASP A 271 13.10 16.54 5.25
N SER A 272 14.01 17.24 4.57
CA SER A 272 15.18 17.90 5.19
C SER A 272 14.81 18.97 6.21
N ALA A 273 13.74 19.75 5.98
CA ALA A 273 13.36 20.83 6.89
C ALA A 273 12.87 20.27 8.24
N SER A 274 11.99 19.25 8.17
CA SER A 274 11.53 18.52 9.36
C SER A 274 12.69 17.80 10.08
N GLY A 275 13.64 17.22 9.34
CA GLY A 275 14.81 16.57 9.93
C GLY A 275 15.73 17.54 10.67
N LYS A 276 16.00 18.74 10.12
CA LYS A 276 16.77 19.79 10.80
C LYS A 276 16.09 20.27 12.08
N HIS A 277 14.77 20.44 12.02
CA HIS A 277 13.96 20.79 13.18
C HIS A 277 14.12 19.76 14.30
N TYR A 278 13.89 18.47 14.03
CA TYR A 278 14.02 17.43 15.07
C TYR A 278 15.46 17.25 15.56
N ALA A 279 16.48 17.38 14.71
CA ALA A 279 17.88 17.33 15.13
C ALA A 279 18.21 18.47 16.11
N ALA A 280 17.74 19.69 15.82
CA ALA A 280 17.89 20.85 16.70
C ALA A 280 17.21 20.63 18.05
N ARG A 281 15.93 20.22 18.05
CA ARG A 281 15.15 20.01 19.28
C ARG A 281 15.76 18.93 20.18
N ARG A 282 16.27 17.85 19.60
CA ARG A 282 16.97 16.79 20.34
C ARG A 282 18.27 17.29 20.97
N LEU A 283 19.06 18.09 20.23
CA LEU A 283 20.30 18.66 20.76
C LEU A 283 20.03 19.66 21.90
N GLU A 284 19.03 20.54 21.73
CA GLU A 284 18.57 21.48 22.75
C GLU A 284 18.09 20.73 23.99
N ALA A 285 17.30 19.66 23.85
CA ALA A 285 16.86 18.83 24.97
C ALA A 285 18.02 18.21 25.75
N LEU A 286 19.05 17.68 25.07
CA LEU A 286 20.25 17.14 25.73
C LEU A 286 21.03 18.23 26.49
N ASN A 287 20.99 19.47 25.98
CA ASN A 287 21.76 20.60 26.48
C ASN A 287 21.02 21.52 27.46
N ARG A 288 19.71 21.34 27.65
CA ARG A 288 18.87 22.20 28.51
C ARG A 288 19.42 22.41 29.92
N PHE A 289 20.08 21.39 30.49
CA PHE A 289 20.68 21.42 31.83
C PHE A 289 22.21 21.39 31.80
N ARG A 290 22.82 21.77 30.67
CA ARG A 290 24.27 21.92 30.57
C ARG A 290 24.76 22.94 31.58
N LYS A 291 24.12 24.11 31.62
CA LYS A 291 24.29 25.18 32.61
C LYS A 291 23.01 25.27 33.43
N ARG A 292 23.11 25.22 34.75
CA ARG A 292 21.97 25.35 35.67
C ARG A 292 22.42 25.89 37.02
N ALA A 293 21.51 26.52 37.75
CA ALA A 293 21.71 26.85 39.16
C ALA A 293 20.67 26.15 40.03
N THR A 294 21.06 25.84 41.26
CA THR A 294 20.15 25.42 42.34
C THR A 294 20.19 26.48 43.44
N ALA A 295 19.03 26.89 43.93
CA ALA A 295 18.90 27.97 44.88
C ALA A 295 17.91 27.63 46.01
N ALA A 296 18.04 28.32 47.14
CA ALA A 296 17.11 28.26 48.25
C ALA A 296 16.66 29.68 48.64
N SER A 297 15.38 29.83 48.95
CA SER A 297 14.77 31.13 49.27
C SER A 297 13.59 30.98 50.23
N ASP A 298 13.05 32.11 50.67
CA ASP A 298 11.75 32.26 51.36
C ASP A 298 10.71 33.01 50.49
N ILE A 299 10.98 33.15 49.20
CA ILE A 299 10.14 33.89 48.25
C ILE A 299 8.94 33.03 47.81
N ASN A 300 7.71 33.45 48.14
CA ASN A 300 6.51 32.64 47.88
C ASN A 300 6.03 32.70 46.41
N THR A 301 6.47 33.68 45.62
CA THR A 301 6.04 33.89 44.23
C THR A 301 6.80 33.08 43.19
N ILE A 302 7.86 32.34 43.57
CA ILE A 302 8.66 31.53 42.63
C ILE A 302 7.82 30.39 42.04
N VAL A 303 7.82 30.29 40.71
CA VAL A 303 7.03 29.31 39.96
C VAL A 303 7.77 28.80 38.72
N PRO A 304 7.74 27.48 38.42
CA PRO A 304 8.34 26.94 37.20
C PRO A 304 7.64 27.45 35.94
N GLY A 305 8.43 27.65 34.89
CA GLY A 305 7.94 28.24 33.65
C GLY A 305 7.95 29.75 33.64
N TYR A 306 8.40 30.41 34.71
CA TYR A 306 8.63 31.85 34.75
C TYR A 306 10.11 32.17 34.89
N SER A 307 10.52 33.38 34.51
CA SER A 307 11.86 33.90 34.72
C SER A 307 11.95 34.95 35.82
N PHE A 308 13.15 35.14 36.35
CA PHE A 308 13.49 36.20 37.29
C PHE A 308 14.91 36.72 36.99
N ILE A 309 15.21 37.93 37.44
CA ILE A 309 16.55 38.54 37.39
C ILE A 309 17.17 38.38 38.78
N LEU A 310 18.32 37.70 38.86
CA LEU A 310 19.11 37.64 40.09
C LEU A 310 19.84 38.97 40.29
N ASP A 311 19.75 39.55 41.48
CA ASP A 311 20.50 40.74 41.87
C ASP A 311 21.24 40.54 43.20
N GLY A 312 22.34 41.26 43.40
CA GLY A 312 23.10 41.23 44.66
C GLY A 312 24.08 40.05 44.85
N HIS A 313 24.27 39.18 43.85
CA HIS A 313 25.29 38.13 43.91
C HIS A 313 26.71 38.73 43.76
N GLU A 314 27.67 38.31 44.59
CA GLU A 314 29.06 38.86 44.59
C GLU A 314 29.81 38.66 43.26
N ARG A 315 29.40 37.65 42.49
CA ARG A 315 29.90 37.40 41.13
C ARG A 315 28.93 38.00 40.11
N ASP A 316 29.31 39.13 39.52
CA ASP A 316 28.51 39.89 38.56
C ASP A 316 27.96 39.07 37.39
N GLU A 317 28.73 38.10 36.87
CA GLU A 317 28.29 37.20 35.78
C GLU A 317 27.05 36.37 36.11
N LEU A 318 26.75 36.18 37.41
CA LEU A 318 25.58 35.45 37.87
C LEU A 318 24.36 36.36 38.10
N ASN A 319 24.52 37.69 38.10
CA ASN A 319 23.40 38.63 38.17
C ASN A 319 22.76 38.77 36.78
N SER A 320 21.97 37.75 36.39
CA SER A 320 21.37 37.62 35.06
C SER A 320 19.92 37.11 35.17
N GLU A 321 19.25 36.99 34.03
CA GLU A 321 17.92 36.39 33.94
C GLU A 321 17.99 34.86 33.90
N TYR A 322 17.16 34.22 34.71
CA TYR A 322 17.07 32.76 34.82
C TYR A 322 15.63 32.27 34.69
N LEU A 323 15.43 31.21 33.91
CA LEU A 323 14.17 30.46 33.83
C LEU A 323 14.09 29.43 34.96
N ILE A 324 13.04 29.48 35.77
CA ILE A 324 12.78 28.51 36.85
C ILE A 324 12.26 27.21 36.23
N THR A 325 12.94 26.10 36.51
CA THR A 325 12.65 24.79 35.89
C THR A 325 11.95 23.82 36.83
N ASN A 326 12.22 23.90 38.13
CA ASN A 326 11.55 23.13 39.17
C ASN A 326 11.68 23.82 40.52
N ILE A 327 10.76 23.53 41.43
CA ILE A 327 10.75 24.03 42.81
C ILE A 327 10.17 22.96 43.73
N SER A 328 10.68 22.93 44.96
CA SER A 328 10.12 22.21 46.10
C SER A 328 9.79 23.20 47.20
N HIS A 329 8.52 23.22 47.63
CA HIS A 329 7.99 24.13 48.65
C HIS A 329 7.88 23.42 49.99
N GLN A 330 8.12 24.16 51.07
CA GLN A 330 7.85 23.75 52.45
C GLN A 330 7.25 24.92 53.21
N CYS A 331 6.07 24.74 53.77
CA CYS A 331 5.49 25.70 54.70
C CYS A 331 4.99 25.02 55.99
N SER A 332 5.03 25.78 57.09
CA SER A 332 4.53 25.34 58.39
C SER A 332 3.90 26.49 59.17
N GLN A 333 2.77 26.20 59.81
CA GLN A 333 1.99 27.13 60.60
C GLN A 333 1.36 26.38 61.79
N THR A 334 2.17 25.97 62.76
CA THR A 334 1.72 25.07 63.85
C THR A 334 0.79 25.75 64.86
N GLN A 335 0.68 27.08 64.85
CA GLN A 335 -0.21 27.81 65.73
C GLN A 335 -1.71 27.57 65.49
N VAL A 336 -2.10 27.06 64.31
CA VAL A 336 -3.51 26.72 64.04
C VAL A 336 -4.00 25.47 64.78
N LEU A 337 -3.09 24.69 65.37
CA LEU A 337 -3.42 23.49 66.14
C LEU A 337 -4.09 23.82 67.50
N GLU A 338 -4.06 25.08 67.92
CA GLU A 338 -4.50 25.60 69.24
C GLU A 338 -3.89 24.85 70.43
N VAL A 339 -4.35 23.62 70.69
CA VAL A 339 -3.86 22.70 71.72
C VAL A 339 -2.81 21.77 71.13
N GLY A 340 -1.54 22.00 71.49
CA GLY A 340 -0.40 21.22 70.96
C GLY A 340 0.47 21.99 69.95
N ALA A 341 0.20 23.28 69.74
CA ALA A 341 1.06 24.18 68.99
C ALA A 341 2.48 24.21 69.57
N THR A 342 3.49 24.19 68.70
CA THR A 342 4.88 24.48 69.06
C THR A 342 5.09 26.00 69.10
N ASP A 343 6.09 26.49 69.84
CA ASP A 343 6.48 27.91 69.86
C ASP A 343 7.07 28.40 68.51
N GLU A 344 6.91 27.64 67.42
CA GLU A 344 7.39 27.99 66.09
C GLU A 344 6.38 28.87 65.36
N GLY A 345 6.80 30.05 64.90
CA GLY A 345 5.96 30.91 64.06
C GLY A 345 5.80 30.38 62.63
N THR A 346 4.94 31.05 61.87
CA THR A 346 4.73 30.81 60.44
C THR A 346 6.05 30.87 59.65
N LYS A 347 6.37 29.80 58.91
CA LYS A 347 7.58 29.72 58.08
C LYS A 347 7.26 29.21 56.68
N TYR A 348 7.90 29.79 55.67
CA TYR A 348 7.90 29.28 54.31
C TYR A 348 9.34 29.27 53.80
N SER A 349 9.68 28.22 53.07
CA SER A 349 10.96 28.11 52.37
C SER A 349 10.80 27.26 51.13
N ASN A 350 11.68 27.44 50.17
CA ASN A 350 11.73 26.62 48.99
C ASN A 350 13.16 26.33 48.54
N GLN A 351 13.29 25.28 47.72
CA GLN A 351 14.48 24.99 46.94
C GLN A 351 14.07 24.87 45.48
N PHE A 352 14.75 25.57 44.59
CA PHE A 352 14.41 25.58 43.17
C PHE A 352 15.65 25.43 42.29
N SER A 353 15.45 24.97 41.06
CA SER A 353 16.49 24.97 40.04
C SER A 353 16.09 25.86 38.89
N CYS A 354 17.06 26.57 38.32
CA CYS A 354 16.86 27.43 37.17
C CYS A 354 17.99 27.25 36.14
N ILE A 355 17.74 27.72 34.91
CA ILE A 355 18.73 27.76 33.83
C ILE A 355 18.85 29.20 33.32
N PRO A 356 20.01 29.63 32.81
CA PRO A 356 20.12 30.91 32.11
C PRO A 356 19.01 31.07 31.06
N PHE A 357 18.37 32.22 31.01
CA PHE A 357 17.17 32.44 30.18
C PHE A 357 17.42 32.32 28.66
N ASP A 358 18.65 32.53 28.22
CA ASP A 358 19.07 32.37 26.83
C ASP A 358 19.20 30.90 26.38
N ILE A 359 19.20 29.95 27.33
CA ILE A 359 19.26 28.53 27.03
C ILE A 359 17.84 27.99 26.76
N PRO A 360 17.56 27.47 25.56
CA PRO A 360 16.25 26.94 25.25
C PRO A 360 15.94 25.71 26.11
N PHE A 361 14.80 25.73 26.80
CA PHE A 361 14.26 24.56 27.46
C PHE A 361 13.50 23.70 26.44
N ARG A 362 13.86 22.42 26.38
CA ARG A 362 13.08 21.37 25.71
C ARG A 362 12.90 20.20 26.67
N PRO A 363 11.73 19.55 26.71
CA PRO A 363 11.58 18.35 27.54
C PRO A 363 12.57 17.27 27.10
N GLY A 364 13.04 16.46 28.06
CA GLY A 364 13.78 15.25 27.73
C GLY A 364 12.83 14.16 27.22
N ARG A 365 13.27 13.35 26.25
CA ARG A 365 12.50 12.21 25.72
C ARG A 365 12.50 11.04 26.72
N ASN A 366 11.72 11.16 27.78
CA ASN A 366 11.65 10.20 28.88
C ASN A 366 10.47 9.23 28.71
N THR A 367 9.40 9.66 28.05
CA THR A 367 8.19 8.87 27.87
C THR A 367 8.40 7.89 26.71
N ALA A 368 8.47 6.59 27.02
CA ALA A 368 8.74 5.56 26.03
C ALA A 368 7.57 5.46 25.03
N LYS A 369 7.87 5.60 23.73
CA LYS A 369 6.90 5.31 22.68
C LYS A 369 6.51 3.82 22.74
N PRO A 370 5.21 3.47 22.74
CA PRO A 370 4.80 2.07 22.76
C PRO A 370 5.29 1.33 21.52
N LYS A 371 5.59 0.04 21.70
CA LYS A 371 6.03 -0.84 20.61
C LYS A 371 5.12 -2.04 20.49
N ILE A 372 4.72 -2.37 19.27
CA ILE A 372 4.09 -3.64 18.95
C ILE A 372 5.21 -4.67 18.73
N ARG A 373 5.31 -5.64 19.64
CA ARG A 373 6.44 -6.58 19.70
C ARG A 373 6.40 -7.70 18.65
N GLY A 374 5.30 -7.84 17.91
CA GLY A 374 5.10 -8.91 16.94
C GLY A 374 4.13 -8.47 15.86
N THR A 375 3.55 -9.44 15.17
CA THR A 375 2.57 -9.16 14.12
C THR A 375 1.16 -9.20 14.66
N GLN A 376 0.24 -8.55 13.97
CA GLN A 376 -1.18 -8.57 14.25
C GLN A 376 -1.95 -8.91 12.97
N THR A 377 -3.21 -9.31 13.08
CA THR A 377 -4.08 -9.42 11.91
C THR A 377 -5.00 -8.21 11.82
N ALA A 378 -5.42 -7.88 10.60
CA ALA A 378 -6.36 -6.80 10.30
C ALA A 378 -7.19 -7.18 9.08
N ILE A 379 -8.36 -6.55 8.93
CA ILE A 379 -9.25 -6.78 7.79
C ILE A 379 -9.06 -5.67 6.77
N ILE A 380 -8.92 -5.99 5.48
CA ILE A 380 -8.83 -4.99 4.41
C ILE A 380 -10.14 -4.21 4.31
N THR A 381 -10.05 -2.89 4.19
CA THR A 381 -11.19 -1.97 4.05
C THR A 381 -11.11 -1.12 2.79
N GLY A 382 -12.23 -0.52 2.42
CA GLY A 382 -12.35 0.43 1.32
C GLY A 382 -13.77 0.98 1.19
N PRO A 383 -14.04 1.77 0.14
CA PRO A 383 -15.36 2.35 -0.08
C PRO A 383 -16.44 1.30 -0.28
N ALA A 384 -17.68 1.63 0.09
CA ALA A 384 -18.82 0.75 -0.11
C ALA A 384 -19.03 0.42 -1.61
N GLY A 385 -19.27 -0.85 -1.93
CA GLY A 385 -19.49 -1.33 -3.30
C GLY A 385 -18.22 -1.61 -4.10
N GLU A 386 -17.03 -1.37 -3.53
CA GLU A 386 -15.76 -1.77 -4.12
C GLU A 386 -15.33 -3.17 -3.62
N GLU A 387 -14.62 -3.92 -4.46
CA GLU A 387 -13.93 -5.17 -4.06
C GLU A 387 -12.42 -4.97 -3.85
N LEU A 388 -11.86 -3.94 -4.50
CA LEU A 388 -10.45 -3.62 -4.53
C LEU A 388 -10.30 -2.11 -4.32
N TYR A 389 -9.45 -1.72 -3.37
CA TYR A 389 -9.15 -0.31 -3.10
C TYR A 389 -7.65 -0.15 -2.85
N THR A 390 -6.95 0.40 -3.84
CA THR A 390 -5.50 0.55 -3.85
C THR A 390 -5.06 1.88 -4.45
N ASP A 391 -3.83 2.30 -4.14
CA ASP A 391 -3.18 3.43 -4.79
C ASP A 391 -2.10 3.02 -5.82
N GLU A 392 -1.38 4.00 -6.37
CA GLU A 392 -0.31 3.81 -7.38
C GLU A 392 0.85 2.90 -6.93
N PHE A 393 0.99 2.65 -5.62
CA PHE A 393 2.04 1.82 -5.04
C PHE A 393 1.55 0.43 -4.64
N GLY A 394 0.29 0.09 -4.92
CA GLY A 394 -0.29 -1.19 -4.48
C GLY A 394 -0.60 -1.26 -2.99
N ARG A 395 -0.76 -0.10 -2.33
CA ARG A 395 -1.06 -0.04 -0.89
C ARG A 395 -2.55 -0.25 -0.65
N VAL A 396 -2.88 -0.78 0.53
CA VAL A 396 -4.26 -1.02 0.96
C VAL A 396 -4.56 -0.29 2.26
N LYS A 397 -5.84 -0.26 2.66
CA LYS A 397 -6.27 0.20 3.98
C LYS A 397 -6.84 -0.96 4.78
N VAL A 398 -6.77 -0.88 6.10
CA VAL A 398 -7.20 -1.95 7.00
C VAL A 398 -7.95 -1.41 8.20
N GLN A 399 -8.75 -2.27 8.83
CA GLN A 399 -9.31 -2.09 10.17
C GLN A 399 -8.57 -3.04 11.12
N PHE A 400 -7.91 -2.49 12.14
CA PHE A 400 -7.34 -3.29 13.22
C PHE A 400 -8.43 -3.73 14.21
N HIS A 401 -8.28 -4.91 14.82
CA HIS A 401 -9.27 -5.46 15.75
C HIS A 401 -9.44 -4.65 17.04
N TRP A 402 -8.41 -3.91 17.45
CA TRP A 402 -8.44 -3.05 18.63
C TRP A 402 -8.94 -1.64 18.32
N ASP A 403 -9.07 -1.26 17.04
CA ASP A 403 -9.61 0.04 16.67
C ASP A 403 -11.14 0.02 16.77
N ARG A 404 -11.65 0.68 17.81
CA ARG A 404 -13.07 0.77 18.16
C ARG A 404 -13.79 1.93 17.50
N GLU A 405 -13.04 2.92 17.00
CA GLU A 405 -13.59 4.16 16.42
C GLU A 405 -13.69 4.06 14.89
N GLY A 406 -12.92 3.17 14.26
CA GLY A 406 -12.98 2.91 12.84
C GLY A 406 -14.32 2.32 12.37
N GLN A 407 -14.73 2.70 11.17
CA GLN A 407 -16.02 2.37 10.57
C GLN A 407 -15.93 1.25 9.51
N SER A 408 -14.79 0.54 9.46
CA SER A 408 -14.50 -0.48 8.45
C SER A 408 -14.64 0.02 7.00
N ASN A 409 -14.20 1.24 6.71
CA ASN A 409 -14.30 1.89 5.40
C ASN A 409 -12.94 2.47 4.96
N GLU A 410 -12.94 3.30 3.92
CA GLU A 410 -11.72 3.95 3.39
C GLU A 410 -11.07 4.95 4.36
N GLN A 411 -11.68 5.25 5.51
CA GLN A 411 -11.12 6.12 6.53
C GLN A 411 -10.52 5.35 7.72
N SER A 412 -10.58 4.01 7.73
CA SER A 412 -10.09 3.20 8.87
C SER A 412 -8.59 3.32 9.16
N SER A 413 -7.75 3.46 8.12
CA SER A 413 -6.29 3.57 8.31
C SER A 413 -5.62 4.42 7.24
N CYS A 414 -4.33 4.67 7.45
CA CYS A 414 -3.45 5.15 6.39
C CYS A 414 -3.27 4.09 5.29
N TRP A 415 -2.61 4.48 4.20
CA TRP A 415 -2.20 3.57 3.14
C TRP A 415 -1.00 2.71 3.58
N ILE A 416 -1.20 1.39 3.63
CA ILE A 416 -0.25 0.40 4.13
C ILE A 416 0.36 -0.37 2.95
N ARG A 417 1.69 -0.47 2.91
CA ARG A 417 2.41 -1.26 1.88
C ARG A 417 2.16 -2.75 2.07
N VAL A 418 2.06 -3.47 0.96
CA VAL A 418 1.82 -4.91 0.91
C VAL A 418 3.05 -5.62 0.39
N SER A 419 3.60 -6.54 1.19
CA SER A 419 4.65 -7.46 0.77
C SER A 419 4.15 -8.33 -0.38
N GLN A 420 5.00 -8.53 -1.38
CA GLN A 420 4.69 -9.28 -2.59
C GLN A 420 5.62 -10.49 -2.72
N PRO A 421 5.23 -11.57 -3.42
CA PRO A 421 6.06 -12.76 -3.59
C PRO A 421 7.42 -12.48 -4.23
N SER A 422 7.49 -11.51 -5.15
CA SER A 422 8.74 -10.97 -5.69
C SER A 422 8.52 -9.54 -6.19
N SER A 423 9.54 -8.69 -6.12
CA SER A 423 9.42 -7.26 -6.50
C SER A 423 10.68 -6.74 -7.16
N GLY A 424 10.56 -6.31 -8.41
CA GLY A 424 11.60 -5.67 -9.20
C GLY A 424 11.09 -4.42 -9.93
N ALA A 425 11.99 -3.69 -10.59
CA ALA A 425 11.64 -2.49 -11.34
C ALA A 425 10.85 -2.85 -12.61
N GLY A 426 9.52 -2.91 -12.50
CA GLY A 426 8.61 -3.26 -13.60
C GLY A 426 8.41 -4.76 -13.83
N PHE A 427 8.77 -5.62 -12.86
CA PHE A 427 8.57 -7.07 -12.93
C PHE A 427 8.40 -7.67 -11.53
N GLY A 428 7.80 -8.86 -11.42
CA GLY A 428 7.61 -9.57 -10.15
C GLY A 428 6.22 -10.21 -10.04
N GLY A 429 5.95 -10.85 -8.90
CA GLY A 429 4.61 -11.31 -8.53
C GLY A 429 3.84 -10.17 -7.87
N PHE A 430 2.60 -9.95 -8.28
CA PHE A 430 1.79 -8.86 -7.74
C PHE A 430 0.35 -9.31 -7.54
N PHE A 431 -0.05 -9.42 -6.28
CA PHE A 431 -1.41 -9.77 -5.90
C PHE A 431 -1.92 -8.71 -4.95
N LEU A 432 -3.09 -8.13 -5.23
CA LEU A 432 -3.70 -7.15 -4.34
C LEU A 432 -4.66 -7.84 -3.37
N PRO A 433 -4.53 -7.61 -2.05
CA PRO A 433 -5.57 -7.99 -1.10
C PRO A 433 -6.91 -7.33 -1.44
N ARG A 434 -8.01 -8.06 -1.31
CA ARG A 434 -9.37 -7.55 -1.54
C ARG A 434 -10.04 -7.12 -0.25
N ILE A 435 -11.01 -6.22 -0.35
CA ILE A 435 -11.82 -5.76 0.79
C ILE A 435 -12.49 -6.97 1.45
N GLY A 436 -12.39 -7.05 2.77
CA GLY A 436 -12.90 -8.15 3.57
C GLY A 436 -11.91 -9.32 3.79
N GLU A 437 -10.77 -9.35 3.09
CA GLU A 437 -9.72 -10.35 3.36
C GLU A 437 -8.96 -10.02 4.65
N GLU A 438 -8.49 -11.07 5.34
CA GLU A 438 -7.65 -10.93 6.52
C GLU A 438 -6.15 -10.98 6.16
N VAL A 439 -5.41 -10.00 6.65
CA VAL A 439 -3.98 -9.85 6.41
C VAL A 439 -3.17 -9.83 7.70
N ILE A 440 -1.91 -10.24 7.60
CA ILE A 440 -0.92 -10.12 8.68
C ILE A 440 -0.19 -8.79 8.51
N VAL A 441 -0.22 -7.96 9.54
CA VAL A 441 0.43 -6.65 9.61
C VAL A 441 1.60 -6.71 10.59
N ASP A 442 2.77 -6.32 10.11
CA ASP A 442 3.96 -6.04 10.90
C ASP A 442 4.13 -4.53 11.07
N PHE A 443 4.99 -4.11 12.00
CA PHE A 443 5.21 -2.72 12.35
C PHE A 443 6.71 -2.42 12.30
N LEU A 444 7.15 -1.54 11.41
CA LEU A 444 8.59 -1.26 11.22
C LEU A 444 9.18 -0.69 12.53
N GLU A 445 10.26 -1.30 13.03
CA GLU A 445 10.86 -1.01 14.35
C GLU A 445 9.92 -1.22 15.56
N GLY A 446 8.82 -1.95 15.34
CA GLY A 446 7.71 -2.11 16.27
C GLY A 446 6.86 -0.85 16.43
N ASP A 447 7.04 0.17 15.58
CA ASP A 447 6.34 1.46 15.67
C ASP A 447 4.88 1.33 15.21
N PRO A 448 3.88 1.55 16.08
CA PRO A 448 2.46 1.51 15.72
C PRO A 448 2.08 2.44 14.54
N ASP A 449 2.86 3.50 14.31
CA ASP A 449 2.64 4.47 13.23
C ASP A 449 3.15 3.98 11.86
N LYS A 450 3.92 2.88 11.81
CA LYS A 450 4.56 2.36 10.59
C LYS A 450 4.13 0.93 10.25
N PRO A 451 2.82 0.68 9.99
CA PRO A 451 2.34 -0.65 9.62
C PRO A 451 2.78 -1.08 8.21
N MET A 452 2.91 -2.39 8.00
CA MET A 452 3.21 -3.03 6.72
C MET A 452 2.53 -4.40 6.66
N VAL A 453 1.77 -4.68 5.59
CA VAL A 453 1.20 -6.00 5.36
C VAL A 453 2.29 -6.95 4.89
N ILE A 454 2.47 -8.08 5.58
CA ILE A 454 3.52 -9.07 5.28
C ILE A 454 2.98 -10.44 4.85
N GLY A 455 1.67 -10.67 4.97
CA GLY A 455 1.08 -11.95 4.64
C GLY A 455 -0.45 -11.91 4.60
N ARG A 456 -1.05 -13.04 4.21
CA ARG A 456 -2.50 -13.24 4.11
C ARG A 456 -2.86 -14.57 4.72
N ILE A 457 -4.06 -14.66 5.27
CA ILE A 457 -4.57 -15.87 5.89
C ILE A 457 -6.03 -16.12 5.53
N TYR A 458 -6.40 -17.38 5.50
CA TYR A 458 -7.80 -17.81 5.41
C TYR A 458 -8.43 -17.82 6.81
N HIS A 459 -9.73 -17.60 6.88
CA HIS A 459 -10.53 -17.61 8.10
C HIS A 459 -11.89 -18.30 7.87
N GLY A 460 -12.79 -18.27 8.86
CA GLY A 460 -14.05 -19.05 8.81
C GLY A 460 -14.96 -18.75 7.61
N THR A 461 -14.93 -17.50 7.12
CA THR A 461 -15.71 -17.00 5.97
C THR A 461 -14.90 -17.07 4.67
N ASN A 462 -13.66 -16.55 4.68
CA ASN A 462 -12.74 -16.67 3.55
C ASN A 462 -11.95 -17.98 3.67
N ARG A 463 -12.51 -19.07 3.12
CA ARG A 463 -11.93 -20.41 3.25
C ARG A 463 -10.92 -20.72 2.13
N PRO A 464 -10.02 -21.70 2.34
CA PRO A 464 -9.16 -22.19 1.28
C PRO A 464 -9.96 -22.63 0.04
N PRO A 465 -9.39 -22.51 -1.19
CA PRO A 465 -10.12 -22.77 -2.44
C PRO A 465 -10.66 -24.19 -2.63
N TYR A 466 -10.11 -25.16 -1.89
CA TYR A 466 -10.48 -26.57 -1.93
C TYR A 466 -10.85 -27.08 -0.54
N ALA A 467 -11.74 -28.07 -0.48
CA ALA A 467 -12.22 -28.64 0.77
C ALA A 467 -11.09 -29.36 1.52
N LEU A 468 -10.72 -28.84 2.69
CA LEU A 468 -9.73 -29.45 3.57
C LEU A 468 -10.41 -30.13 4.77
N PRO A 469 -9.88 -31.28 5.25
CA PRO A 469 -8.60 -31.91 4.87
C PRO A 469 -8.66 -32.91 3.69
N GLN A 470 -9.78 -33.01 2.97
CA GLN A 470 -9.97 -34.01 1.92
C GLN A 470 -9.01 -33.81 0.73
N GLU A 471 -8.84 -32.56 0.31
CA GLU A 471 -8.06 -32.17 -0.88
C GLU A 471 -6.64 -31.69 -0.52
N LYS A 472 -6.04 -32.27 0.51
CA LYS A 472 -4.76 -31.82 1.11
C LYS A 472 -3.53 -31.94 0.21
N THR A 473 -3.63 -32.65 -0.92
CA THR A 473 -2.56 -32.80 -1.92
C THR A 473 -2.66 -31.79 -3.06
N LYS A 474 -3.67 -30.91 -3.06
CA LYS A 474 -3.82 -29.83 -4.04
C LYS A 474 -3.10 -28.57 -3.59
N SER A 475 -2.29 -28.02 -4.49
CA SER A 475 -1.71 -26.67 -4.40
C SER A 475 -2.24 -25.82 -5.55
N THR A 476 -2.63 -24.56 -5.31
CA THR A 476 -3.24 -23.73 -6.37
C THR A 476 -2.93 -22.24 -6.23
N ILE A 477 -2.91 -21.57 -7.38
CA ILE A 477 -3.12 -20.13 -7.50
C ILE A 477 -4.45 -19.96 -8.25
N LYS A 478 -5.49 -19.57 -7.53
CA LYS A 478 -6.85 -19.39 -8.06
C LYS A 478 -7.30 -17.94 -7.87
N SER A 479 -7.70 -17.29 -8.95
CA SER A 479 -8.26 -15.94 -8.90
C SER A 479 -9.79 -15.97 -8.76
N ASN A 480 -10.40 -14.78 -8.70
CA ASN A 480 -11.82 -14.61 -8.88
C ASN A 480 -12.04 -13.41 -9.80
N SER A 481 -12.97 -13.49 -10.75
CA SER A 481 -13.33 -12.34 -11.58
C SER A 481 -13.75 -11.16 -10.70
N SER A 482 -13.51 -9.93 -11.17
CA SER A 482 -13.85 -8.71 -10.43
C SER A 482 -14.32 -7.64 -11.41
N LYS A 483 -15.38 -6.88 -11.13
CA LYS A 483 -16.26 -6.93 -9.94
C LYS A 483 -17.44 -7.90 -10.10
N GLY A 484 -17.95 -8.46 -8.99
CA GLY A 484 -19.15 -9.31 -8.93
C GLY A 484 -18.90 -10.77 -9.27
N GLY A 485 -17.73 -11.32 -8.90
CA GLY A 485 -17.16 -12.51 -9.54
C GLY A 485 -17.99 -13.80 -9.54
N ASP A 486 -18.28 -14.28 -10.77
CA ASP A 486 -18.90 -15.58 -11.11
C ASP A 486 -17.98 -16.44 -12.04
N GLY A 487 -16.66 -16.23 -12.00
CA GLY A 487 -15.66 -16.91 -12.84
C GLY A 487 -14.23 -16.83 -12.28
N PHE A 488 -13.29 -17.62 -12.80
CA PHE A 488 -11.91 -17.66 -12.26
C PHE A 488 -10.83 -18.09 -13.24
N ASN A 489 -9.60 -17.64 -13.01
CA ASN A 489 -8.41 -18.25 -13.62
C ASN A 489 -7.71 -19.13 -12.58
N GLU A 490 -7.10 -20.24 -13.01
CA GLU A 490 -6.45 -21.16 -12.10
C GLU A 490 -5.22 -21.86 -12.69
N LEU A 491 -4.17 -21.96 -11.86
CA LEU A 491 -3.06 -22.90 -12.02
C LEU A 491 -3.01 -23.81 -10.79
N ARG A 492 -3.29 -25.10 -10.97
CA ARG A 492 -3.37 -26.09 -9.89
C ARG A 492 -2.47 -27.29 -10.13
N PHE A 493 -1.83 -27.73 -9.06
CA PHE A 493 -1.03 -28.95 -8.97
C PHE A 493 -1.73 -29.93 -8.04
N GLU A 494 -1.97 -31.16 -8.50
CA GLU A 494 -2.42 -32.30 -7.72
C GLU A 494 -1.27 -33.30 -7.59
N ASP A 495 -0.85 -33.55 -6.36
CA ASP A 495 0.28 -34.44 -6.02
C ASP A 495 -0.18 -35.79 -5.45
N LYS A 496 -1.47 -36.14 -5.57
CA LYS A 496 -1.97 -37.46 -5.20
C LYS A 496 -1.36 -38.53 -6.11
N LYS A 497 -0.53 -39.39 -5.51
CA LYS A 497 0.19 -40.45 -6.21
C LYS A 497 -0.74 -41.34 -7.06
N GLY A 498 -0.43 -41.46 -8.35
CA GLY A 498 -1.20 -42.24 -9.33
C GLY A 498 -2.39 -41.50 -9.93
N GLU A 499 -2.66 -40.27 -9.48
CA GLU A 499 -3.72 -39.38 -9.94
C GLU A 499 -3.19 -37.94 -10.10
N GLU A 500 -1.88 -37.78 -10.34
CA GLU A 500 -1.23 -36.47 -10.44
C GLU A 500 -1.79 -35.66 -11.62
N GLN A 501 -1.97 -34.35 -11.42
CA GLN A 501 -2.53 -33.47 -12.44
C GLN A 501 -1.97 -32.05 -12.37
N LEU A 502 -1.57 -31.53 -13.54
CA LEU A 502 -1.42 -30.09 -13.77
C LEU A 502 -2.70 -29.56 -14.45
N PHE A 503 -3.42 -28.67 -13.79
CA PHE A 503 -4.63 -28.04 -14.31
C PHE A 503 -4.40 -26.55 -14.55
N MET A 504 -4.73 -26.11 -15.77
CA MET A 504 -4.69 -24.71 -16.18
C MET A 504 -6.05 -24.32 -16.73
N HIS A 505 -6.66 -23.28 -16.17
CA HIS A 505 -7.96 -22.76 -16.59
C HIS A 505 -7.87 -21.25 -16.83
N GLY A 506 -8.28 -20.84 -18.02
CA GLY A 506 -8.54 -19.44 -18.35
C GLY A 506 -10.05 -19.23 -18.43
N GLU A 507 -10.57 -18.24 -17.71
CA GLU A 507 -12.00 -17.88 -17.71
C GLU A 507 -12.46 -17.40 -19.09
N LYS A 508 -11.55 -16.73 -19.83
CA LYS A 508 -11.83 -16.13 -21.13
C LYS A 508 -10.70 -16.43 -22.12
N ASP A 509 -9.81 -15.46 -22.34
CA ASP A 509 -8.75 -15.57 -23.33
C ASP A 509 -7.47 -16.18 -22.72
N LYS A 510 -6.76 -17.02 -23.48
CA LYS A 510 -5.45 -17.59 -23.09
C LYS A 510 -4.42 -17.34 -24.19
N ASP A 511 -3.54 -16.38 -23.95
CA ASP A 511 -2.42 -16.09 -24.84
C ASP A 511 -1.15 -16.84 -24.40
N LEU A 512 -0.48 -17.51 -25.35
CA LEU A 512 0.83 -18.11 -25.16
C LEU A 512 1.82 -17.54 -26.17
N ARG A 513 2.88 -16.89 -25.69
CA ARG A 513 3.93 -16.27 -26.54
C ARG A 513 5.29 -16.87 -26.22
N VAL A 514 5.93 -17.49 -27.21
CA VAL A 514 7.27 -18.06 -27.10
C VAL A 514 8.17 -17.48 -28.17
N LYS A 515 9.29 -16.87 -27.76
CA LYS A 515 10.19 -16.13 -28.68
C LYS A 515 11.25 -17.01 -29.35
N ASN A 516 11.39 -18.27 -28.95
CA ASN A 516 12.36 -19.19 -29.50
C ASN A 516 11.71 -20.57 -29.72
N ASP A 517 11.97 -21.54 -28.85
CA ASP A 517 11.50 -22.91 -29.03
C ASP A 517 10.35 -23.23 -28.08
N THR A 518 9.28 -23.82 -28.59
CA THR A 518 8.31 -24.58 -27.79
C THR A 518 8.56 -26.06 -28.02
N ARG A 519 8.62 -26.85 -26.94
CA ARG A 519 8.76 -28.32 -27.02
C ARG A 519 7.69 -28.97 -26.15
N THR A 520 7.01 -29.96 -26.70
CA THR A 520 5.96 -30.71 -26.00
C THR A 520 6.22 -32.19 -26.19
N TRP A 521 6.28 -32.93 -25.09
CA TRP A 521 6.35 -34.38 -25.08
C TRP A 521 5.19 -34.93 -24.26
N VAL A 522 4.43 -35.85 -24.84
CA VAL A 522 3.30 -36.51 -24.19
C VAL A 522 3.62 -37.99 -24.17
N GLY A 523 3.73 -38.57 -22.98
CA GLY A 523 4.13 -39.97 -22.82
C GLY A 523 3.02 -41.00 -23.10
N HIS A 524 1.78 -40.54 -23.25
CA HIS A 524 0.60 -41.35 -23.59
C HIS A 524 -0.27 -40.56 -24.59
N ASP A 525 -1.53 -40.26 -24.26
CA ASP A 525 -2.47 -39.65 -25.20
C ASP A 525 -2.49 -38.13 -25.12
N ARG A 526 -2.69 -37.48 -26.28
CA ARG A 526 -3.06 -36.07 -26.40
C ARG A 526 -4.45 -35.97 -27.02
N HIS A 527 -5.39 -35.37 -26.30
CA HIS A 527 -6.74 -35.08 -26.80
C HIS A 527 -6.97 -33.57 -26.84
N GLN A 528 -7.40 -33.05 -28.00
CA GLN A 528 -7.65 -31.63 -28.23
C GLN A 528 -9.00 -31.45 -28.91
N ILE A 529 -9.83 -30.57 -28.36
CA ILE A 529 -11.15 -30.21 -28.90
C ILE A 529 -11.17 -28.71 -29.14
N THR A 530 -11.53 -28.32 -30.37
CA THR A 530 -11.81 -26.93 -30.75
C THR A 530 -13.26 -26.87 -31.23
N VAL A 531 -14.07 -25.99 -30.63
CA VAL A 531 -15.53 -25.95 -30.88
C VAL A 531 -15.88 -25.14 -32.13
N THR A 532 -15.16 -24.05 -32.37
CA THR A 532 -15.36 -23.17 -33.53
C THR A 532 -14.22 -23.37 -34.51
N ASP A 533 -13.24 -22.47 -34.50
CA ASP A 533 -12.24 -22.38 -35.56
C ASP A 533 -10.83 -22.66 -35.02
N SER A 534 -10.03 -23.31 -35.86
CA SER A 534 -8.59 -23.52 -35.63
C SER A 534 -7.84 -23.07 -36.86
N SER A 535 -6.87 -22.17 -36.68
CA SER A 535 -5.99 -21.68 -37.75
C SER A 535 -4.54 -21.89 -37.37
N GLU A 536 -3.74 -22.38 -38.31
CA GLU A 536 -2.30 -22.60 -38.15
C GLU A 536 -1.57 -22.01 -39.37
N GLU A 537 -0.57 -21.15 -39.11
CA GLU A 537 0.30 -20.58 -40.14
C GLU A 537 1.73 -21.02 -39.85
N ILE A 538 2.39 -21.61 -40.84
CA ILE A 538 3.78 -22.07 -40.75
C ILE A 538 4.55 -21.40 -41.90
N GLN A 539 5.43 -20.47 -41.55
CA GLN A 539 6.24 -19.73 -42.53
C GLN A 539 7.50 -20.49 -42.97
N GLY A 540 7.92 -21.48 -42.19
CA GLY A 540 9.01 -22.39 -42.51
C GLY A 540 8.50 -23.76 -42.93
N ASP A 541 9.22 -24.80 -42.49
CA ASP A 541 8.87 -26.18 -42.82
C ASP A 541 7.91 -26.78 -41.79
N SER A 542 6.93 -27.55 -42.28
CA SER A 542 6.11 -28.46 -41.46
C SER A 542 6.48 -29.90 -41.78
N HIS A 543 6.79 -30.69 -40.76
CA HIS A 543 7.11 -32.12 -40.90
C HIS A 543 6.22 -32.95 -39.98
N SER A 544 5.53 -33.94 -40.55
CA SER A 544 4.71 -34.90 -39.81
C SER A 544 5.19 -36.31 -40.12
N HIS A 545 5.42 -37.10 -39.08
CA HIS A 545 5.78 -38.51 -39.19
C HIS A 545 4.83 -39.34 -38.32
N ILE A 546 3.99 -40.14 -38.98
CA ILE A 546 2.96 -40.99 -38.35
C ILE A 546 3.33 -42.44 -38.65
N ILE A 547 3.48 -43.26 -37.60
CA ILE A 547 3.98 -44.65 -37.72
C ILE A 547 2.86 -45.62 -38.08
N GLU A 548 1.68 -45.43 -37.47
CA GLU A 548 0.50 -46.25 -37.70
C GLU A 548 -0.47 -45.49 -38.62
N ASP A 549 -1.69 -45.24 -38.15
CA ASP A 549 -2.76 -44.70 -38.99
C ASP A 549 -2.93 -43.18 -38.84
N GLN A 550 -3.25 -42.54 -39.96
CA GLN A 550 -3.82 -41.19 -39.97
C GLN A 550 -5.25 -41.27 -40.54
N VAL A 551 -6.24 -40.93 -39.71
CA VAL A 551 -7.64 -40.84 -40.13
C VAL A 551 -8.05 -39.38 -40.15
N LEU A 552 -8.55 -38.91 -41.30
CA LEU A 552 -9.08 -37.56 -41.47
C LEU A 552 -10.51 -37.65 -41.99
N GLU A 553 -11.47 -37.15 -41.22
CA GLU A 553 -12.87 -37.01 -41.62
C GLU A 553 -13.21 -35.53 -41.74
N VAL A 554 -13.73 -35.13 -42.90
CA VAL A 554 -14.17 -33.76 -43.17
C VAL A 554 -15.62 -33.81 -43.66
N GLN A 555 -16.54 -33.23 -42.89
CA GLN A 555 -17.95 -33.18 -43.26
C GLN A 555 -18.26 -32.07 -44.28
N GLY A 556 -17.47 -31.00 -44.27
CA GLY A 556 -17.53 -29.91 -45.25
C GLY A 556 -16.58 -30.14 -46.42
N ASN A 557 -15.88 -29.09 -46.83
CA ASN A 557 -14.93 -29.13 -47.93
C ASN A 557 -13.49 -29.29 -47.42
N SER A 558 -12.63 -29.94 -48.22
CA SER A 558 -11.18 -29.96 -48.03
C SER A 558 -10.51 -29.44 -49.30
N ASP A 559 -9.92 -28.25 -49.20
CA ASP A 559 -9.20 -27.60 -50.28
C ASP A 559 -7.68 -27.67 -50.02
N ARG A 560 -6.90 -28.06 -51.02
CA ARG A 560 -5.43 -28.12 -50.95
C ARG A 560 -4.82 -27.49 -52.19
N THR A 561 -3.88 -26.57 -52.00
CA THR A 561 -3.16 -25.91 -53.08
C THR A 561 -1.66 -26.03 -52.83
N TYR A 562 -0.92 -26.45 -53.84
CA TYR A 562 0.54 -26.56 -53.82
C TYR A 562 1.07 -25.63 -54.92
N GLU A 563 1.84 -24.61 -54.55
CA GLU A 563 2.38 -23.63 -55.52
C GLU A 563 3.59 -24.16 -56.32
N SER A 564 4.23 -25.19 -55.79
CA SER A 564 5.36 -25.89 -56.40
C SER A 564 5.00 -27.36 -56.61
N ASP A 565 5.90 -28.29 -56.31
CA ASP A 565 5.68 -29.71 -56.54
C ASP A 565 4.89 -30.39 -55.42
N LEU A 566 3.93 -31.24 -55.80
CA LEU A 566 3.38 -32.29 -54.94
C LEU A 566 4.02 -33.62 -55.34
N ILE A 567 4.77 -34.24 -54.42
CA ILE A 567 5.30 -35.60 -54.57
C ILE A 567 4.51 -36.51 -53.62
N GLN A 568 3.79 -37.47 -54.19
CA GLN A 568 3.03 -38.46 -53.44
C GLN A 568 3.42 -39.87 -53.90
N GLU A 569 3.80 -40.73 -52.95
CA GLU A 569 4.10 -42.14 -53.18
C GLU A 569 3.21 -43.00 -52.30
N THR A 570 2.48 -43.93 -52.91
CA THR A 570 1.63 -44.91 -52.22
C THR A 570 2.13 -46.30 -52.56
N GLN A 571 2.76 -46.99 -51.59
CA GLN A 571 3.20 -48.37 -51.78
C GLN A 571 2.04 -49.38 -51.79
N GLY A 572 0.96 -49.04 -51.08
CA GLY A 572 -0.27 -49.81 -51.03
C GLY A 572 -1.21 -49.51 -52.20
N SER A 573 -2.52 -49.50 -51.92
CA SER A 573 -3.53 -49.13 -52.91
C SER A 573 -4.06 -47.72 -52.64
N GLU A 574 -4.34 -46.99 -53.72
CA GLU A 574 -5.02 -45.70 -53.67
C GLU A 574 -6.43 -45.88 -54.24
N HIS A 575 -7.46 -45.49 -53.49
CA HIS A 575 -8.86 -45.68 -53.85
C HIS A 575 -9.62 -44.36 -53.79
N TYR A 576 -10.28 -44.01 -54.89
CA TYR A 576 -11.16 -42.86 -54.98
C TYR A 576 -12.59 -43.33 -55.30
N THR A 577 -13.56 -42.83 -54.52
CA THR A 577 -14.98 -42.92 -54.87
C THR A 577 -15.51 -41.50 -54.95
N VAL A 578 -15.89 -41.08 -56.16
CA VAL A 578 -16.39 -39.73 -56.42
C VAL A 578 -17.84 -39.85 -56.87
N ALA A 579 -18.76 -39.23 -56.12
CA ALA A 579 -20.20 -39.38 -56.35
C ALA A 579 -20.72 -38.56 -57.53
N ASP A 580 -20.10 -37.41 -57.80
CA ASP A 580 -20.48 -36.51 -58.90
C ASP A 580 -19.35 -36.42 -59.94
N GLN A 581 -18.43 -35.45 -59.83
CA GLN A 581 -17.42 -35.18 -60.86
C GLN A 581 -15.98 -35.28 -60.34
N HIS A 582 -15.12 -35.93 -61.12
CA HIS A 582 -13.67 -35.89 -60.97
C HIS A 582 -13.07 -35.18 -62.19
N ILE A 583 -12.52 -33.98 -61.98
CA ILE A 583 -11.96 -33.12 -63.04
C ILE A 583 -10.44 -33.05 -62.84
N MET A 584 -9.68 -33.33 -63.90
CA MET A 584 -8.22 -33.22 -63.90
C MET A 584 -7.78 -32.41 -65.12
N GLU A 585 -7.14 -31.27 -64.90
CA GLU A 585 -6.54 -30.43 -65.94
C GLU A 585 -5.01 -30.43 -65.77
N VAL A 586 -4.29 -30.68 -66.86
CA VAL A 586 -2.83 -30.72 -66.87
C VAL A 586 -2.32 -29.84 -68.01
N ASN A 587 -1.66 -28.74 -67.66
CA ASN A 587 -1.08 -27.80 -68.65
C ASN A 587 0.21 -28.33 -69.28
N GLY A 588 0.95 -29.15 -68.53
CA GLY A 588 2.16 -29.82 -69.01
C GLY A 588 1.85 -31.19 -69.63
N SER A 589 2.70 -32.17 -69.31
CA SER A 589 2.54 -33.54 -69.77
C SER A 589 1.98 -34.44 -68.68
N THR A 590 1.08 -35.35 -69.04
CA THR A 590 0.71 -36.50 -68.20
C THR A 590 1.40 -37.76 -68.72
N HIS A 591 2.09 -38.48 -67.85
CA HIS A 591 2.67 -39.78 -68.16
C HIS A 591 2.00 -40.86 -67.32
N LEU A 592 1.30 -41.78 -67.97
CA LEU A 592 0.68 -42.94 -67.32
C LEU A 592 1.38 -44.21 -67.77
N LYS A 593 1.96 -44.95 -66.81
CA LYS A 593 2.50 -46.29 -67.04
C LYS A 593 1.74 -47.29 -66.17
N VAL A 594 1.06 -48.23 -66.82
CA VAL A 594 0.33 -49.30 -66.14
C VAL A 594 1.01 -50.62 -66.47
N ALA A 595 1.52 -51.32 -65.43
CA ALA A 595 2.27 -52.57 -65.62
C ALA A 595 1.37 -53.77 -65.98
N ASN A 596 0.14 -53.79 -65.43
CA ASN A 596 -0.82 -54.89 -65.63
C ASN A 596 -1.95 -54.46 -66.57
N SER A 597 -3.08 -54.00 -66.03
CA SER A 597 -4.27 -53.65 -66.83
C SER A 597 -4.82 -52.29 -66.46
N GLN A 598 -5.16 -51.49 -67.46
CA GLN A 598 -6.04 -50.33 -67.32
C GLN A 598 -7.43 -50.67 -67.84
N LYS A 599 -8.46 -50.59 -66.99
CA LYS A 599 -9.86 -50.77 -67.37
C LYS A 599 -10.60 -49.45 -67.24
N ILE A 600 -11.15 -48.96 -68.35
CA ILE A 600 -11.96 -47.74 -68.39
C ILE A 600 -13.38 -48.15 -68.76
N ASN A 601 -14.33 -47.95 -67.85
CA ASN A 601 -15.76 -48.18 -68.10
C ASN A 601 -16.48 -46.83 -68.05
N ILE A 602 -17.11 -46.43 -69.16
CA ILE A 602 -17.78 -45.14 -69.29
C ILE A 602 -19.26 -45.38 -69.62
N GLY A 603 -20.16 -44.86 -68.81
CA GLY A 603 -21.60 -45.09 -68.96
C GLY A 603 -22.24 -44.37 -70.16
N THR A 604 -21.66 -43.25 -70.62
CA THR A 604 -22.26 -42.39 -71.66
C THR A 604 -21.34 -42.14 -72.84
N LYS A 605 -20.26 -41.38 -72.66
CA LYS A 605 -19.39 -40.92 -73.76
C LYS A 605 -17.94 -40.78 -73.33
N LEU A 606 -17.03 -41.41 -74.05
CA LEU A 606 -15.60 -41.08 -74.03
C LEU A 606 -15.29 -40.12 -75.19
N SER A 607 -14.68 -38.98 -74.92
CA SER A 607 -14.20 -38.04 -75.94
C SER A 607 -12.70 -37.85 -75.80
N VAL A 608 -11.94 -38.00 -76.89
CA VAL A 608 -10.50 -37.78 -76.93
C VAL A 608 -10.20 -36.83 -78.09
N GLU A 609 -9.51 -35.74 -77.79
CA GLU A 609 -9.06 -34.74 -78.77
C GLU A 609 -7.55 -34.56 -78.59
N VAL A 610 -6.79 -34.63 -79.69
CA VAL A 610 -5.33 -34.53 -79.69
C VAL A 610 -4.89 -33.60 -80.82
N GLY A 611 -3.95 -32.70 -80.54
CA GLY A 611 -3.53 -31.65 -81.48
C GLY A 611 -2.59 -32.10 -82.60
N ASP A 612 -1.83 -33.18 -82.40
CA ASP A 612 -0.88 -33.71 -83.39
C ASP A 612 -1.28 -35.11 -83.86
N SER A 613 -0.96 -36.14 -83.06
CA SER A 613 -1.13 -37.53 -83.48
C SER A 613 -1.60 -38.44 -82.33
N ILE A 614 -2.47 -39.39 -82.65
CA ILE A 614 -2.82 -40.51 -81.77
C ILE A 614 -2.15 -41.77 -82.32
N HIS A 615 -1.31 -42.41 -81.51
CA HIS A 615 -0.68 -43.68 -81.83
C HIS A 615 -1.31 -44.80 -81.02
N HIS A 616 -2.05 -45.69 -81.69
CA HIS A 616 -2.46 -46.96 -81.10
C HIS A 616 -1.56 -48.08 -81.63
N GLN A 617 -0.85 -48.75 -80.73
CA GLN A 617 -0.04 -49.92 -81.03
C GLN A 617 -0.38 -51.01 -80.02
N ALA A 618 -0.63 -52.22 -80.52
CA ALA A 618 -0.84 -53.40 -79.69
C ALA A 618 0.07 -54.53 -80.19
N GLY A 619 0.63 -55.31 -79.27
CA GLY A 619 1.46 -56.47 -79.62
C GLY A 619 0.68 -57.59 -80.32
N THR A 620 -0.63 -57.67 -80.10
CA THR A 620 -1.50 -58.72 -80.65
C THR A 620 -2.58 -58.15 -81.56
N ALA A 621 -3.49 -57.33 -81.02
CA ALA A 621 -4.60 -56.75 -81.78
C ALA A 621 -5.12 -55.46 -81.15
N ILE A 622 -5.57 -54.53 -81.98
CA ILE A 622 -6.46 -53.44 -81.60
C ILE A 622 -7.87 -53.89 -82.00
N ILE A 623 -8.77 -54.01 -81.03
CA ILE A 623 -10.16 -54.40 -81.26
C ILE A 623 -11.04 -53.18 -81.02
N LEU A 624 -11.74 -52.74 -82.07
CA LEU A 624 -12.77 -51.72 -81.99
C LEU A 624 -14.09 -52.40 -82.31
N ASP A 625 -14.98 -52.47 -81.32
CA ASP A 625 -16.32 -53.03 -81.45
C ASP A 625 -17.34 -51.94 -81.10
N ALA A 626 -18.32 -51.72 -81.98
CA ALA A 626 -19.33 -50.69 -81.83
C ALA A 626 -20.68 -51.21 -82.33
N GLY A 627 -21.74 -51.02 -81.54
CA GLY A 627 -23.05 -51.58 -81.85
C GLY A 627 -23.77 -51.00 -83.08
N SER A 628 -23.30 -49.87 -83.64
CA SER A 628 -23.94 -49.23 -84.80
C SER A 628 -22.98 -48.96 -85.94
N ASN A 629 -21.90 -48.21 -85.68
CA ASN A 629 -20.87 -47.94 -86.68
C ASN A 629 -19.54 -47.53 -86.05
N ILE A 630 -18.46 -47.74 -86.80
CA ILE A 630 -17.14 -47.16 -86.58
C ILE A 630 -16.88 -46.19 -87.74
N ARG A 631 -16.52 -44.95 -87.45
CA ARG A 631 -16.22 -43.92 -88.46
C ARG A 631 -14.83 -43.37 -88.26
N LEU A 632 -14.04 -43.35 -89.33
CA LEU A 632 -12.72 -42.74 -89.40
C LEU A 632 -12.82 -41.60 -90.42
N LYS A 633 -12.60 -40.35 -90.00
CA LYS A 633 -12.72 -39.16 -90.86
C LYS A 633 -11.41 -38.37 -90.84
N ALA A 634 -10.93 -37.96 -92.00
CA ALA A 634 -9.79 -37.05 -92.17
C ALA A 634 -10.14 -36.00 -93.24
N GLY A 635 -10.32 -34.74 -92.82
CA GLY A 635 -10.78 -33.67 -93.70
C GLY A 635 -12.12 -34.00 -94.37
N GLY A 636 -12.16 -33.95 -95.71
CA GLY A 636 -13.33 -34.33 -96.52
C GLY A 636 -13.49 -35.82 -96.79
N SER A 637 -12.53 -36.66 -96.39
CA SER A 637 -12.53 -38.11 -96.63
C SER A 637 -12.92 -38.89 -95.38
N PHE A 638 -13.62 -40.02 -95.53
CA PHE A 638 -13.99 -40.89 -94.43
C PHE A 638 -14.22 -42.35 -94.82
N ILE A 639 -14.05 -43.23 -93.84
CA ILE A 639 -14.41 -44.65 -93.87
C ILE A 639 -15.46 -44.89 -92.78
N THR A 640 -16.56 -45.53 -93.13
CA THR A 640 -17.61 -45.94 -92.18
C THR A 640 -17.80 -47.44 -92.27
N LEU A 641 -17.60 -48.15 -91.16
CA LEU A 641 -18.06 -49.51 -90.97
C LEU A 641 -19.44 -49.42 -90.32
N GLY A 642 -20.49 -49.74 -91.07
CA GLY A 642 -21.86 -49.82 -90.54
C GLY A 642 -22.37 -51.25 -90.53
N SER A 643 -23.53 -51.48 -89.92
CA SER A 643 -24.20 -52.79 -89.90
C SER A 643 -24.52 -53.35 -91.30
N SER A 644 -24.59 -52.49 -92.33
CA SER A 644 -24.88 -52.85 -93.72
C SER A 644 -23.64 -52.98 -94.62
N GLY A 645 -22.43 -52.68 -94.14
CA GLY A 645 -21.19 -52.79 -94.92
C GLY A 645 -20.16 -51.67 -94.66
N VAL A 646 -19.08 -51.68 -95.45
CA VAL A 646 -18.00 -50.68 -95.39
C VAL A 646 -18.17 -49.65 -96.50
N SER A 647 -18.29 -48.37 -96.13
CA SER A 647 -18.36 -47.25 -97.06
C SER A 647 -17.07 -46.43 -97.00
N VAL A 648 -16.45 -46.18 -98.15
CA VAL A 648 -15.27 -45.32 -98.29
C VAL A 648 -15.64 -44.14 -99.18
N SER A 649 -15.41 -42.91 -98.72
CA SER A 649 -15.75 -41.69 -99.46
C SER A 649 -14.60 -40.69 -99.38
N GLY A 650 -14.26 -40.08 -100.51
CA GLY A 650 -13.19 -39.10 -100.68
C GLY A 650 -13.07 -38.66 -102.14
N SER A 651 -12.25 -37.66 -102.44
CA SER A 651 -12.04 -37.16 -103.81
C SER A 651 -11.41 -38.20 -104.76
N SER A 652 -10.64 -39.14 -104.21
CA SER A 652 -10.01 -40.24 -104.92
C SER A 652 -9.71 -41.39 -103.94
N ILE A 653 -9.93 -42.63 -104.36
CA ILE A 653 -9.47 -43.84 -103.64
C ILE A 653 -8.35 -44.45 -104.47
N ASN A 654 -7.11 -44.36 -103.99
CA ASN A 654 -5.95 -44.95 -104.66
C ASN A 654 -5.58 -46.26 -103.98
N VAL A 655 -5.69 -47.38 -104.71
CA VAL A 655 -5.25 -48.71 -104.25
C VAL A 655 -3.99 -49.07 -105.03
N ILE A 656 -2.83 -49.07 -104.37
CA ILE A 656 -1.52 -49.23 -105.01
C ILE A 656 -0.97 -50.61 -104.61
N GLY A 657 -0.96 -51.55 -105.56
CA GLY A 657 -0.50 -52.93 -105.40
C GLY A 657 -0.62 -53.73 -106.71
N GLY A 658 0.11 -54.84 -106.86
CA GLY A 658 0.20 -55.58 -108.13
C GLY A 658 -1.12 -56.20 -108.62
N THR A 659 -2.03 -56.58 -107.71
CA THR A 659 -3.33 -57.18 -108.05
C THR A 659 -4.39 -56.74 -107.02
N VAL A 660 -5.55 -56.29 -107.49
CA VAL A 660 -6.72 -55.97 -106.65
C VAL A 660 -7.83 -56.98 -106.94
N ASN A 661 -8.17 -57.80 -105.96
CA ASN A 661 -9.27 -58.77 -106.06
C ASN A 661 -10.50 -58.24 -105.34
N ILE A 662 -11.59 -58.02 -106.09
CA ILE A 662 -12.89 -57.64 -105.55
C ILE A 662 -13.84 -58.81 -105.81
N ILE A 663 -14.27 -59.49 -104.76
CA ILE A 663 -15.09 -60.70 -104.85
C ILE A 663 -16.46 -60.36 -104.25
N SER A 664 -17.49 -60.28 -105.09
CA SER A 664 -18.86 -59.96 -104.70
C SER A 664 -19.85 -60.62 -105.66
N GLY A 665 -21.06 -60.94 -105.18
CA GLY A 665 -22.17 -61.38 -106.03
C GLY A 665 -22.64 -60.31 -107.03
N THR A 666 -22.35 -59.03 -106.77
CA THR A 666 -22.59 -57.92 -107.72
C THR A 666 -21.61 -56.77 -107.44
N ILE A 667 -20.96 -56.25 -108.47
CA ILE A 667 -20.04 -55.11 -108.39
C ILE A 667 -20.62 -53.98 -109.25
N ASN A 668 -21.04 -52.88 -108.62
CA ASN A 668 -21.50 -51.67 -109.29
C ASN A 668 -20.42 -50.59 -109.17
N ILE A 669 -19.77 -50.26 -110.30
CA ILE A 669 -18.86 -49.12 -110.42
C ILE A 669 -19.63 -48.00 -111.10
N ASN A 670 -20.06 -46.99 -110.34
CA ASN A 670 -20.85 -45.87 -110.85
C ASN A 670 -20.14 -44.54 -110.53
N GLN A 671 -20.07 -43.65 -111.52
CA GLN A 671 -19.57 -42.28 -111.39
C GLN A 671 -20.77 -41.35 -111.13
N GLY A 672 -21.30 -41.36 -109.91
CA GLY A 672 -22.47 -40.52 -109.62
C GLY A 672 -23.02 -40.71 -108.21
N GLY A 673 -22.48 -39.95 -107.27
CA GLY A 673 -23.00 -39.81 -105.91
C GLY A 673 -22.30 -38.66 -105.22
N SER A 674 -23.07 -37.76 -104.59
CA SER A 674 -22.48 -36.71 -103.74
C SER A 674 -21.73 -37.36 -102.58
N ALA A 675 -20.52 -36.88 -102.28
CA ALA A 675 -19.81 -37.31 -101.09
C ALA A 675 -20.72 -37.08 -99.86
N GLY A 676 -21.03 -38.15 -99.13
CA GLY A 676 -21.81 -38.04 -97.90
C GLY A 676 -21.08 -37.14 -96.90
N SER A 677 -21.80 -36.53 -95.97
CA SER A 677 -21.19 -35.78 -94.87
C SER A 677 -21.07 -36.67 -93.64
N ALA A 678 -19.87 -36.80 -93.08
CA ALA A 678 -19.69 -37.36 -91.74
C ALA A 678 -19.63 -36.23 -90.71
N ALA A 679 -20.38 -36.35 -89.61
CA ALA A 679 -20.30 -35.41 -88.48
C ALA A 679 -18.88 -35.44 -87.87
N SER A 680 -18.37 -34.27 -87.51
CA SER A 680 -17.08 -34.15 -86.79
C SER A 680 -17.28 -34.38 -85.30
N ALA A 681 -16.23 -34.77 -84.59
CA ALA A 681 -16.25 -34.81 -83.14
C ALA A 681 -16.45 -33.39 -82.57
N ALA A 682 -17.31 -33.26 -81.57
CA ALA A 682 -17.56 -32.03 -80.84
C ALA A 682 -17.46 -32.32 -79.32
N PRO A 683 -16.24 -32.31 -78.75
CA PRO A 683 -16.07 -32.38 -77.31
C PRO A 683 -16.45 -31.03 -76.69
N THR A 684 -17.21 -31.07 -75.60
CA THR A 684 -17.51 -29.89 -74.77
C THR A 684 -16.59 -29.93 -73.54
N ARG A 685 -15.92 -28.82 -73.25
CA ARG A 685 -15.10 -28.71 -72.03
C ARG A 685 -15.99 -28.76 -70.78
N PRO A 686 -15.59 -29.49 -69.72
CA PRO A 686 -16.26 -29.42 -68.42
C PRO A 686 -16.20 -27.99 -67.85
N ALA A 687 -17.22 -27.59 -67.10
CA ALA A 687 -17.19 -26.33 -66.35
C ALA A 687 -16.30 -26.52 -65.11
N MET A 688 -15.41 -25.57 -64.83
CA MET A 688 -14.62 -25.59 -63.59
C MET A 688 -15.49 -25.20 -62.39
N PRO A 689 -15.33 -25.86 -61.23
CA PRO A 689 -16.02 -25.48 -60.02
C PRO A 689 -15.54 -24.13 -59.50
N ASN A 690 -16.42 -23.41 -58.80
CA ASN A 690 -16.06 -22.16 -58.12
C ASN A 690 -15.21 -22.45 -56.89
N LEU A 691 -14.13 -21.69 -56.70
CA LEU A 691 -13.32 -21.73 -55.49
C LEU A 691 -14.14 -21.22 -54.28
N PRO A 692 -14.04 -21.87 -53.11
CA PRO A 692 -14.64 -21.35 -51.87
C PRO A 692 -13.96 -20.04 -51.43
N ALA A 693 -14.68 -19.28 -50.60
CA ALA A 693 -14.17 -18.04 -50.03
C ALA A 693 -13.01 -18.31 -49.07
N ILE A 694 -11.97 -17.47 -49.15
CA ILE A 694 -10.84 -17.48 -48.22
C ILE A 694 -11.36 -17.05 -46.83
N PRO A 695 -11.06 -17.81 -45.75
CA PRO A 695 -11.43 -17.41 -44.40
C PRO A 695 -10.82 -16.04 -44.04
N ASP A 696 -11.52 -15.28 -43.20
CA ASP A 696 -10.98 -14.03 -42.68
C ASP A 696 -9.67 -14.31 -41.91
N ALA A 697 -8.69 -13.42 -42.07
CA ALA A 697 -7.43 -13.53 -41.36
C ALA A 697 -7.69 -13.55 -39.84
N PRO A 698 -6.98 -14.39 -39.07
CA PRO A 698 -7.11 -14.37 -37.62
C PRO A 698 -6.79 -12.96 -37.12
N GLU A 699 -7.57 -12.46 -36.16
CA GLU A 699 -7.20 -11.26 -35.41
C GLU A 699 -5.87 -11.55 -34.72
N LEU A 700 -4.79 -11.02 -35.29
CA LEU A 700 -3.50 -10.99 -34.63
C LEU A 700 -3.69 -10.18 -33.35
N ALA A 701 -3.32 -10.77 -32.22
CA ALA A 701 -3.23 -10.02 -30.96
C ALA A 701 -2.40 -8.76 -31.22
N GLU A 702 -2.97 -7.59 -30.92
CA GLU A 702 -2.33 -6.30 -31.16
C GLU A 702 -0.85 -6.36 -30.78
N GLU A 703 0.03 -5.89 -31.68
CA GLU A 703 1.43 -5.76 -31.36
C GLU A 703 1.53 -4.85 -30.13
N GLY A 704 1.83 -5.44 -28.98
CA GLY A 704 2.12 -4.74 -27.74
C GLY A 704 3.45 -3.99 -27.84
N PHE A 705 3.57 -3.08 -28.80
CA PHE A 705 4.55 -2.02 -28.76
C PHE A 705 4.02 -0.99 -27.77
N PHE A 706 4.62 -0.96 -26.60
CA PHE A 706 5.21 0.22 -25.95
C PHE A 706 5.40 -0.11 -24.47
N SER A 707 6.60 0.17 -23.94
CA SER A 707 6.79 0.19 -22.49
C SER A 707 5.88 1.26 -21.86
N PRO A 708 5.50 1.15 -20.58
CA PRO A 708 4.75 2.19 -19.87
C PRO A 708 5.42 3.58 -19.97
N GLN A 709 6.75 3.62 -20.11
CA GLN A 709 7.53 4.85 -20.34
C GLN A 709 7.32 5.46 -21.73
N ALA A 710 7.09 4.65 -22.77
CA ALA A 710 6.81 5.14 -24.11
C ALA A 710 5.35 5.62 -24.29
N GLN A 711 4.38 4.97 -23.63
CA GLN A 711 2.98 5.43 -23.59
C GLN A 711 2.82 6.78 -22.85
N ALA A 712 3.63 7.04 -21.83
CA ALA A 712 3.65 8.33 -21.13
C ALA A 712 4.26 9.48 -21.95
N MET A 713 5.11 9.18 -22.95
CA MET A 713 5.65 10.21 -23.86
C MET A 713 4.67 10.60 -24.98
N LEU A 714 3.78 9.69 -25.39
CA LEU A 714 2.79 9.92 -26.46
C LEU A 714 1.56 10.72 -26.01
N THR A 715 1.30 10.84 -24.70
CA THR A 715 0.10 11.51 -24.15
C THR A 715 0.29 12.99 -23.81
N ARG A 716 1.47 13.58 -24.08
CA ARG A 716 1.65 15.04 -23.98
C ARG A 716 1.08 15.74 -25.22
N LYS A 717 -0.19 16.18 -25.12
CA LYS A 717 -0.75 17.20 -26.02
C LYS A 717 0.18 18.43 -26.05
N PRO A 718 0.68 18.88 -27.21
CA PRO A 718 1.32 20.18 -27.31
C PRO A 718 0.26 21.26 -27.17
N ILE A 719 0.39 22.08 -26.11
CA ILE A 719 -0.27 23.37 -26.01
C ILE A 719 0.51 24.29 -26.96
N VAL A 720 0.01 24.48 -28.20
CA VAL A 720 0.18 25.65 -29.10
C VAL A 720 -0.07 25.22 -30.57
N LYS A 721 -0.84 26.02 -31.32
CA LYS A 721 -1.19 25.81 -32.74
C LYS A 721 0.05 25.85 -33.64
N GLN A 722 0.22 24.84 -34.51
CA GLN A 722 1.20 24.86 -35.60
C GLN A 722 0.89 25.98 -36.61
N CYS A 723 1.90 26.82 -36.87
CA CYS A 723 1.90 27.81 -37.95
C CYS A 723 2.08 27.11 -39.32
N LYS A 724 1.15 27.33 -40.25
CA LYS A 724 1.24 26.83 -41.63
C LYS A 724 2.32 27.60 -42.41
N ARG A 725 3.34 26.91 -42.88
CA ARG A 725 4.35 27.46 -43.81
C ARG A 725 3.79 27.43 -45.22
N LYS A 726 3.59 28.61 -45.80
CA LYS A 726 3.23 28.82 -47.21
C LYS A 726 4.51 28.66 -48.05
N SER A 727 4.49 27.78 -49.05
CA SER A 727 5.54 27.71 -50.06
C SER A 727 5.41 28.87 -51.05
N LEU A 728 6.54 29.48 -51.44
CA LEU A 728 6.94 29.76 -52.82
C LEU A 728 8.18 30.67 -52.86
N LYS A 729 9.18 30.17 -53.61
CA LYS A 729 10.41 30.79 -54.16
C LYS A 729 11.46 31.32 -53.20
#